data_AF-A0A5C5SHW3-F1
#
_entry.id   AF-A0A5C5SHW3-F1
#
_cell.length_a   1.000
_cell.length_b   1.000
_cell.length_c   1.000
_cell.angle_alpha   90.00
_cell.angle_beta   90.00
_cell.angle_gamma   90.00
#
_symmetry.space_group_name_H-M   'P 1'
#
loop_
_entity.id
_entity.type
_entity.pdbx_description
1 polymer ?
#
loop_
_entity_poly.entity_id
_entity_poly.type
_entity_poly.pdbx_seq_one_letter_code
_entity_poly.pdbx_strand_id
1 'polypeptide(L)'
;MFMNILVTGGYGFIGSHIAERFFKENHRVFIIDNLFSGKKENVDFKHRSFIGDVADEKCESFFKAHSFEVVIHCAAQTSEERSIDKPFEDSSTNILGLINMLNLSKKYGVKTFAFCSSAAVYSESVSLPLKEDDKLDPVSPYGINKMNGELYCRKWEEMYGLSSLIFRFSHVYGPRQHVSAESGVVSVYTNKLLEQESFSVLGTGKQTHDFIYIADVAEAVYRGVISRLNGTYNVSTNTQTSIEELIATLTNWKPDSSIEFLEPKVGDIAFSQLDNTKLKKDLDWLPKNSLEEGLKATLTYYENIPAAEPAEERKSNASFWSSQWIHFAENIVLFLIFYSLSIIAVPAVEILVFWMIYVLLAALLFGKPQAVVSSVLSIAVHANQESGSGRELVSLLMDNELLTTLIIYLLMGLIVSYVVDRQKIELLFTKDELAASSAQYSFLSSIYEETLEIKNELQEQILRSENSIGQIYQITRLLDSLEPEALFSGSIHVLEQTLKSKHFALYSISTNGFAHLASKSGDPLFLPAASLDIKNDLFLNKAVNEKQISFNHSLSKDEPFFVAPIVQQHNTVAVIICYDVNFQELTLSYRNLVDVVTRLINEAFERSSRYIQEISHVRYEEETIAMKSAYFKQILEQKKQAAETFHIPYTLLHVYGETYDKEKLQSIEATIRPIDYLGFTEDGKLCIILSNAEPSDVALVLERLNKKGIEAAKIEEELTYVS
;
A
#
# COMPACT_ATOMS: atom_id res chain seq x y z
N MET A 1 3.01 11.84 18.14
CA MET A 1 2.76 10.38 18.24
C MET A 1 2.51 9.89 16.83
N PHE A 2 3.28 8.91 16.37
CA PHE A 2 3.18 8.36 15.02
C PHE A 2 1.91 7.52 14.89
N MET A 3 1.15 7.68 13.80
CA MET A 3 -0.12 6.96 13.60
C MET A 3 -0.21 6.36 12.20
N ASN A 4 -0.95 5.25 12.09
CA ASN A 4 -1.32 4.66 10.81
C ASN A 4 -2.68 5.20 10.36
N ILE A 5 -2.68 5.97 9.27
CA ILE A 5 -3.84 6.68 8.73
C ILE A 5 -4.24 6.04 7.40
N LEU A 6 -5.47 5.54 7.32
CA LEU A 6 -6.06 5.10 6.06
C LEU A 6 -6.88 6.24 5.46
N VAL A 7 -6.59 6.64 4.23
CA VAL A 7 -7.37 7.61 3.46
C VAL A 7 -8.02 6.90 2.28
N THR A 8 -9.34 6.71 2.33
CA THR A 8 -10.07 6.19 1.15
C THR A 8 -10.32 7.32 0.16
N GLY A 9 -10.25 7.09 -1.14
CA GLY A 9 -10.27 8.17 -2.15
C GLY A 9 -8.98 8.99 -2.13
N GLY A 10 -7.88 8.40 -1.64
CA GLY A 10 -6.61 9.08 -1.39
C GLY A 10 -5.87 9.53 -2.65
N TYR A 11 -6.22 9.01 -3.83
CA TYR A 11 -5.71 9.52 -5.11
C TYR A 11 -6.63 10.57 -5.74
N GLY A 12 -7.78 10.87 -5.12
CA GLY A 12 -8.66 11.96 -5.52
C GLY A 12 -8.15 13.35 -5.12
N PHE A 13 -8.89 14.38 -5.53
CA PHE A 13 -8.59 15.79 -5.22
C PHE A 13 -8.41 16.05 -3.72
N ILE A 14 -9.46 15.83 -2.92
CA ILE A 14 -9.45 16.12 -1.48
C ILE A 14 -8.56 15.12 -0.73
N GLY A 15 -8.73 13.82 -1.04
CA GLY A 15 -8.01 12.74 -0.35
C GLY A 15 -6.49 12.86 -0.48
N SER A 16 -5.98 13.25 -1.65
CA SER A 16 -4.53 13.40 -1.87
C SER A 16 -3.91 14.52 -1.03
N HIS A 17 -4.60 15.65 -0.87
CA HIS A 17 -4.13 16.76 -0.03
C HIS A 17 -4.17 16.41 1.46
N ILE A 18 -5.22 15.71 1.91
CA ILE A 18 -5.30 15.22 3.30
C ILE A 18 -4.16 14.22 3.54
N ALA A 19 -3.99 13.25 2.64
CA ALA A 19 -2.93 12.25 2.72
C ALA A 19 -1.54 12.91 2.81
N GLU A 20 -1.26 13.89 1.94
CA GLU A 20 -0.02 14.67 1.95
C GLU A 20 0.19 15.42 3.26
N ARG A 21 -0.88 16.03 3.80
CA ARG A 21 -0.82 16.77 5.05
C ARG A 21 -0.41 15.90 6.23
N PHE A 22 -0.95 14.68 6.33
CA PHE A 22 -0.57 13.69 7.35
C PHE A 22 0.85 13.16 7.13
N PHE A 23 1.24 12.92 5.87
CA PHE A 23 2.59 12.47 5.53
C PHE A 23 3.66 13.50 5.96
N LYS A 24 3.42 14.80 5.72
CA LYS A 24 4.32 15.89 6.13
C LYS A 24 4.58 15.95 7.64
N GLU A 25 3.69 15.38 8.45
CA GLU A 25 3.82 15.30 9.91
C GLU A 25 4.37 13.94 10.36
N ASN A 26 4.96 13.20 9.43
CA ASN A 26 5.54 11.88 9.62
C ASN A 26 4.52 10.82 10.04
N HIS A 27 3.24 10.91 9.67
CA HIS A 27 2.33 9.77 9.85
C HIS A 27 2.50 8.74 8.72
N ARG A 28 2.17 7.47 9.00
CA ARG A 28 2.13 6.42 7.99
C ARG A 28 0.79 6.49 7.26
N VAL A 29 0.84 6.72 5.96
CA VAL A 29 -0.34 6.87 5.12
C VAL A 29 -0.60 5.61 4.30
N PHE A 30 -1.86 5.19 4.30
CA PHE A 30 -2.40 4.09 3.52
C PHE A 30 -3.56 4.61 2.68
N ILE A 31 -3.73 4.08 1.47
CA ILE A 31 -4.76 4.55 0.53
C ILE A 31 -5.61 3.38 0.05
N ILE A 32 -6.93 3.56 0.00
CA ILE A 32 -7.84 2.72 -0.79
C ILE A 32 -8.47 3.60 -1.86
N ASP A 33 -8.39 3.22 -3.12
CA ASP A 33 -8.96 3.99 -4.23
C ASP A 33 -9.20 3.08 -5.43
N ASN A 34 -10.27 3.32 -6.19
CA ASN A 34 -10.60 2.53 -7.39
C ASN A 34 -10.11 3.20 -8.69
N LEU A 35 -9.46 4.37 -8.61
CA LEU A 35 -8.95 5.16 -9.74
C LEU A 35 -10.05 5.61 -10.71
N PHE A 36 -11.31 5.60 -10.29
CA PHE A 36 -12.43 6.07 -11.13
C PHE A 36 -12.30 7.56 -11.44
N SER A 37 -12.05 8.38 -10.41
CA SER A 37 -11.76 9.81 -10.53
C SER A 37 -10.39 10.20 -9.97
N GLY A 38 -9.75 9.31 -9.21
CA GLY A 38 -8.42 9.51 -8.65
C GLY A 38 -7.30 9.21 -9.63
N LYS A 39 -6.16 9.90 -9.50
CA LYS A 39 -4.95 9.67 -10.29
C LYS A 39 -3.79 9.34 -9.35
N LYS A 40 -3.07 8.24 -9.58
CA LYS A 40 -1.90 7.84 -8.75
C LYS A 40 -0.86 8.97 -8.65
N GLU A 41 -0.69 9.73 -9.73
CA GLU A 41 0.21 10.89 -9.83
C GLU A 41 -0.09 12.01 -8.82
N ASN A 42 -1.30 12.06 -8.25
CA ASN A 42 -1.66 13.03 -7.21
C ASN A 42 -0.91 12.82 -5.89
N VAL A 43 -0.22 11.68 -5.72
CA VAL A 43 0.50 11.30 -4.50
C VAL A 43 1.92 10.88 -4.86
N ASP A 44 2.90 11.71 -4.53
CA ASP A 44 4.33 11.54 -4.86
C ASP A 44 5.19 11.03 -3.70
N PHE A 45 4.62 10.88 -2.52
CA PHE A 45 5.32 10.44 -1.31
C PHE A 45 5.12 8.94 -1.02
N LYS A 46 5.97 8.39 -0.15
CA LYS A 46 5.91 6.97 0.22
C LYS A 46 4.62 6.64 0.98
N HIS A 47 3.83 5.75 0.42
CA HIS A 47 2.59 5.23 1.01
C HIS A 47 2.40 3.76 0.63
N ARG A 48 1.41 3.10 1.22
CA ARG A 48 0.90 1.81 0.73
C ARG A 48 -0.51 1.99 0.23
N SER A 49 -0.92 1.25 -0.79
CA SER A 49 -2.27 1.36 -1.33
C SER A 49 -2.89 0.01 -1.65
N PHE A 50 -4.22 0.02 -1.70
CA PHE A 50 -5.04 -1.04 -2.24
C PHE A 50 -5.90 -0.43 -3.35
N ILE A 51 -5.73 -0.93 -4.57
CA ILE A 51 -6.52 -0.48 -5.72
C ILE A 51 -7.78 -1.33 -5.78
N GLY A 52 -8.93 -0.69 -5.51
CA GLY A 52 -10.21 -1.39 -5.45
C GLY A 52 -11.32 -0.48 -4.92
N ASP A 53 -12.56 -0.91 -5.13
CA ASP A 53 -13.73 -0.18 -4.65
C ASP A 53 -13.89 -0.33 -3.13
N VAL A 54 -14.27 0.75 -2.45
CA VAL A 54 -14.53 0.74 -1.02
C VAL A 54 -15.71 -0.15 -0.62
N ALA A 55 -16.59 -0.52 -1.55
CA ALA A 55 -17.66 -1.50 -1.34
C ALA A 55 -17.19 -2.96 -1.48
N ASP A 56 -15.96 -3.21 -1.97
CA ASP A 56 -15.46 -4.58 -2.17
C ASP A 56 -15.10 -5.24 -0.83
N GLU A 57 -15.52 -6.48 -0.64
CA GLU A 57 -15.17 -7.31 0.52
C GLU A 57 -13.65 -7.54 0.61
N LYS A 58 -12.93 -7.48 -0.52
CA LYS A 58 -11.46 -7.61 -0.56
C LYS A 58 -10.73 -6.53 0.24
N CYS A 59 -11.36 -5.39 0.52
CA CYS A 59 -10.79 -4.39 1.42
C CYS A 59 -10.46 -4.97 2.80
N GLU A 60 -11.17 -6.02 3.25
CA GLU A 60 -10.85 -6.71 4.50
C GLU A 60 -9.41 -7.24 4.51
N SER A 61 -8.87 -7.71 3.38
CA SER A 61 -7.50 -8.20 3.32
C SER A 61 -6.49 -7.10 3.64
N PHE A 62 -6.78 -5.86 3.24
CA PHE A 62 -5.94 -4.71 3.49
C PHE A 62 -5.97 -4.28 4.96
N PHE A 63 -7.14 -4.34 5.62
CA PHE A 63 -7.31 -4.14 7.06
C PHE A 63 -6.69 -5.29 7.90
N LYS A 64 -6.63 -6.52 7.38
CA LYS A 64 -5.90 -7.63 8.03
C LYS A 64 -4.39 -7.43 7.97
N ALA A 65 -3.88 -7.01 6.82
CA ALA A 65 -2.45 -6.81 6.61
C ALA A 65 -1.91 -5.58 7.34
N HIS A 66 -2.76 -4.59 7.64
CA HIS A 66 -2.35 -3.32 8.23
C HIS A 66 -3.30 -2.88 9.34
N SER A 67 -2.75 -2.49 10.49
CA SER A 67 -3.54 -1.93 11.59
C SER A 67 -3.66 -0.42 11.45
N PHE A 68 -4.90 0.09 11.34
CA PHE A 68 -5.17 1.53 11.22
C PHE A 68 -5.70 2.10 12.54
N GLU A 69 -5.20 3.27 12.93
CA GLU A 69 -5.71 4.00 14.09
C GLU A 69 -6.81 4.98 13.70
N VAL A 70 -6.70 5.55 12.49
CA VAL A 70 -7.65 6.51 11.93
C VAL A 70 -8.01 6.09 10.51
N VAL A 71 -9.29 6.15 10.18
CA VAL A 71 -9.78 6.07 8.80
C VAL A 71 -10.38 7.42 8.43
N ILE A 72 -9.92 8.00 7.33
CA ILE A 72 -10.46 9.22 6.73
C ILE A 72 -11.15 8.83 5.43
N HIS A 73 -12.48 8.89 5.44
CA HIS A 73 -13.31 8.42 4.35
C HIS A 73 -13.64 9.56 3.39
N CYS A 74 -12.79 9.72 2.36
CA CYS A 74 -12.99 10.68 1.26
C CYS A 74 -13.53 10.02 -0.02
N ALA A 75 -13.60 8.69 -0.11
CA ALA A 75 -14.08 7.99 -1.30
C ALA A 75 -15.58 8.26 -1.46
N ALA A 76 -15.94 8.87 -2.58
CA ALA A 76 -17.32 9.19 -2.89
C ALA A 76 -17.49 9.41 -4.40
N GLN A 77 -18.68 9.13 -4.91
CA GLN A 77 -19.16 9.78 -6.12
C GLN A 77 -19.63 11.19 -5.69
N THR A 78 -19.17 12.24 -6.37
CA THR A 78 -19.36 13.64 -5.94
C THR A 78 -20.16 14.54 -6.89
N SER A 79 -20.64 14.02 -8.02
CA SER A 79 -21.38 14.83 -9.00
C SER A 79 -22.88 14.76 -8.73
N GLU A 80 -23.49 15.90 -8.43
CA GLU A 80 -24.93 16.01 -8.16
C GLU A 80 -25.75 15.59 -9.39
N GLU A 81 -25.35 16.00 -10.60
CA GLU A 81 -26.00 15.61 -11.85
C GLU A 81 -25.97 14.10 -12.04
N ARG A 82 -24.80 13.49 -11.85
CA ARG A 82 -24.66 12.03 -11.96
C ARG A 82 -25.45 11.28 -10.88
N SER A 83 -25.63 11.87 -9.70
CA SER A 83 -26.47 11.27 -8.65
C SER A 83 -27.94 11.20 -9.04
N ILE A 84 -28.42 12.15 -9.86
CA ILE A 84 -29.79 12.16 -10.39
C ILE A 84 -29.92 11.16 -11.55
N ASP A 85 -28.95 11.16 -12.47
CA ASP A 85 -28.98 10.27 -13.64
C ASP A 85 -28.73 8.81 -13.28
N LYS A 86 -27.87 8.56 -12.29
CA LYS A 86 -27.39 7.24 -11.88
C LYS A 86 -27.41 7.03 -10.35
N PRO A 87 -28.59 7.10 -9.71
CA PRO A 87 -28.71 7.07 -8.25
C PRO A 87 -28.23 5.75 -7.62
N PHE A 88 -28.28 4.64 -8.36
CA PHE A 88 -27.77 3.35 -7.89
C PHE A 88 -26.23 3.34 -7.82
N GLU A 89 -25.56 3.87 -8.84
CA GLU A 89 -24.08 4.00 -8.82
C GLU A 89 -23.64 4.91 -7.68
N ASP A 90 -24.31 6.06 -7.51
CA ASP A 90 -24.06 6.99 -6.41
C ASP A 90 -24.21 6.32 -5.03
N SER A 91 -25.33 5.62 -4.81
CA SER A 91 -25.59 4.94 -3.53
C SER A 91 -24.65 3.76 -3.28
N SER A 92 -24.22 3.06 -4.33
CA SER A 92 -23.28 1.94 -4.21
C SER A 92 -21.96 2.42 -3.58
N THR A 93 -21.39 3.50 -4.10
CA THR A 93 -20.14 4.04 -3.53
C THR A 93 -20.38 4.78 -2.22
N ASN A 94 -21.38 5.67 -2.17
CA ASN A 94 -21.55 6.59 -1.04
C ASN A 94 -22.18 5.95 0.21
N ILE A 95 -23.00 4.90 0.05
CA ILE A 95 -23.64 4.20 1.17
C ILE A 95 -23.02 2.83 1.39
N LEU A 96 -22.99 1.94 0.38
CA LEU A 96 -22.48 0.58 0.59
C LEU A 96 -20.97 0.60 0.89
N GLY A 97 -20.22 1.42 0.17
CA GLY A 97 -18.80 1.67 0.45
C GLY A 97 -18.56 2.20 1.87
N LEU A 98 -19.35 3.18 2.32
CA LEU A 98 -19.27 3.70 3.68
C LEU A 98 -19.56 2.61 4.73
N ILE A 99 -20.64 1.84 4.55
CA ILE A 99 -21.03 0.78 5.49
C ILE A 99 -19.91 -0.27 5.59
N ASN A 100 -19.31 -0.66 4.45
CA ASN A 100 -18.17 -1.58 4.46
C ASN A 100 -17.00 -1.01 5.27
N MET A 101 -16.62 0.25 5.00
CA MET A 101 -15.52 0.91 5.72
C MET A 101 -15.79 1.07 7.22
N LEU A 102 -17.02 1.42 7.63
CA LEU A 102 -17.43 1.49 9.03
C LEU A 102 -17.40 0.11 9.70
N ASN A 103 -17.87 -0.93 9.02
CA ASN A 103 -17.86 -2.30 9.53
C ASN A 103 -16.43 -2.82 9.71
N LEU A 104 -15.55 -2.61 8.73
CA LEU A 104 -14.14 -2.97 8.83
C LEU A 104 -13.44 -2.17 9.94
N SER A 105 -13.70 -0.87 10.02
CA SER A 105 -13.14 -0.01 11.07
C SER A 105 -13.48 -0.51 12.47
N LYS A 106 -14.76 -0.88 12.67
CA LYS A 106 -15.23 -1.50 13.91
C LYS A 106 -14.59 -2.87 14.16
N LYS A 107 -14.50 -3.72 13.13
CA LYS A 107 -13.95 -5.08 13.23
C LYS A 107 -12.46 -5.09 13.59
N TYR A 108 -11.69 -4.13 13.10
CA TYR A 108 -10.24 -4.05 13.29
C TYR A 108 -9.78 -3.01 14.33
N GLY A 109 -10.71 -2.45 15.10
CA GLY A 109 -10.38 -1.60 16.25
C GLY A 109 -9.83 -0.22 15.90
N VAL A 110 -10.30 0.38 14.80
CA VAL A 110 -10.01 1.78 14.47
C VAL A 110 -10.52 2.69 15.58
N LYS A 111 -9.74 3.70 15.97
CA LYS A 111 -10.06 4.60 17.09
C LYS A 111 -10.94 5.76 16.65
N THR A 112 -10.67 6.30 15.46
CA THR A 112 -11.40 7.46 14.92
C THR A 112 -11.74 7.24 13.45
N PHE A 113 -13.01 7.45 13.12
CA PHE A 113 -13.51 7.43 11.74
C PHE A 113 -13.91 8.85 11.32
N ALA A 114 -13.10 9.48 10.48
CA ALA A 114 -13.38 10.80 9.94
C ALA A 114 -14.14 10.68 8.61
N PHE A 115 -15.35 11.24 8.53
CA PHE A 115 -16.21 11.20 7.35
C PHE A 115 -16.26 12.57 6.66
N CYS A 116 -15.98 12.59 5.35
CA CYS A 116 -16.10 13.78 4.52
C CYS A 116 -17.54 13.94 3.99
N SER A 117 -18.33 14.74 4.70
CA SER A 117 -19.66 15.19 4.30
C SER A 117 -19.58 16.48 3.47
N SER A 118 -20.72 17.09 3.15
CA SER A 118 -20.84 18.21 2.22
C SER A 118 -21.90 19.22 2.66
N ALA A 119 -21.77 20.48 2.24
CA ALA A 119 -22.82 21.48 2.37
C ALA A 119 -24.15 21.07 1.69
N ALA A 120 -24.12 20.12 0.75
CA ALA A 120 -25.30 19.58 0.07
C ALA A 120 -26.32 18.87 1.00
N VAL A 121 -25.97 18.64 2.28
CA VAL A 121 -26.92 18.11 3.27
C VAL A 121 -27.93 19.16 3.76
N TYR A 122 -27.63 20.45 3.56
CA TYR A 122 -28.46 21.55 4.01
C TYR A 122 -29.56 21.90 2.99
N SER A 123 -30.60 22.59 3.47
CA SER A 123 -31.67 23.14 2.63
C SER A 123 -31.37 24.57 2.19
N GLU A 124 -31.95 24.97 1.07
CA GLU A 124 -31.93 26.36 0.57
C GLU A 124 -32.78 27.34 1.41
N SER A 125 -33.64 26.84 2.30
CA SER A 125 -34.69 27.61 2.96
C SER A 125 -34.32 28.15 4.36
N VAL A 126 -33.05 28.13 4.73
CA VAL A 126 -32.58 28.44 6.10
C VAL A 126 -31.89 29.81 6.16
N SER A 127 -31.96 30.47 7.32
CA SER A 127 -31.24 31.72 7.59
C SER A 127 -29.72 31.48 7.54
N LEU A 128 -29.01 32.22 6.68
CA LEU A 128 -27.55 32.19 6.61
C LEU A 128 -26.92 33.02 7.76
N PRO A 129 -25.75 32.62 8.30
CA PRO A 129 -24.96 31.43 7.94
C PRO A 129 -25.53 30.13 8.56
N LEU A 130 -25.37 29.01 7.84
CA LEU A 130 -25.86 27.68 8.23
C LEU A 130 -24.99 27.07 9.34
N LYS A 131 -25.62 26.58 10.40
CA LYS A 131 -24.97 25.97 11.57
C LYS A 131 -25.05 24.45 11.52
N GLU A 132 -24.22 23.76 12.29
CA GLU A 132 -24.20 22.29 12.31
C GLU A 132 -25.52 21.67 12.80
N ASP A 133 -26.24 22.36 13.68
CA ASP A 133 -27.51 21.93 14.29
C ASP A 133 -28.76 22.30 13.45
N ASP A 134 -28.58 23.01 12.33
CA ASP A 134 -29.70 23.35 11.46
C ASP A 134 -30.32 22.11 10.80
N LYS A 135 -31.60 22.22 10.44
CA LYS A 135 -32.33 21.13 9.80
C LYS A 135 -31.67 20.76 8.45
N LEU A 136 -31.43 19.46 8.28
CA LEU A 136 -30.98 18.88 7.01
C LEU A 136 -32.18 18.61 6.11
N ASP A 137 -32.09 19.05 4.86
CA ASP A 137 -33.14 18.87 3.84
C ASP A 137 -32.49 18.90 2.44
N PRO A 138 -31.69 17.88 2.11
CA PRO A 138 -30.95 17.83 0.86
C PRO A 138 -31.89 17.76 -0.36
N VAL A 139 -31.50 18.44 -1.45
CA VAL A 139 -32.29 18.51 -2.68
C VAL A 139 -31.86 17.51 -3.77
N SER A 140 -30.68 16.88 -3.60
CA SER A 140 -30.12 15.91 -4.55
C SER A 140 -29.88 14.53 -3.91
N PRO A 141 -29.90 13.42 -4.70
CA PRO A 141 -29.54 12.09 -4.20
C PRO A 141 -28.15 12.04 -3.55
N TYR A 142 -27.19 12.78 -4.10
CA TYR A 142 -25.87 12.97 -3.48
C TYR A 142 -25.98 13.55 -2.06
N GLY A 143 -26.72 14.65 -1.88
CA GLY A 143 -26.96 15.26 -0.58
C GLY A 143 -27.67 14.32 0.40
N ILE A 144 -28.66 13.56 -0.08
CA ILE A 144 -29.35 12.51 0.70
C ILE A 144 -28.35 11.46 1.18
N ASN A 145 -27.46 10.99 0.30
CA ASN A 145 -26.48 9.97 0.65
C ASN A 145 -25.42 10.49 1.64
N LYS A 146 -24.98 11.74 1.52
CA LYS A 146 -24.13 12.38 2.53
C LYS A 146 -24.84 12.49 3.89
N MET A 147 -26.10 12.93 3.91
CA MET A 147 -26.91 13.01 5.13
C MET A 147 -27.06 11.63 5.80
N ASN A 148 -27.37 10.60 5.00
CA ASN A 148 -27.45 9.22 5.48
C ASN A 148 -26.09 8.72 6.01
N GLY A 149 -25.00 9.10 5.36
CA GLY A 149 -23.65 8.76 5.82
C GLY A 149 -23.32 9.34 7.19
N GLU A 150 -23.75 10.58 7.47
CA GLU A 150 -23.63 11.18 8.80
C GLU A 150 -24.43 10.40 9.85
N LEU A 151 -25.64 9.96 9.49
CA LEU A 151 -26.47 9.14 10.37
C LEU A 151 -25.81 7.78 10.66
N TYR A 152 -25.26 7.11 9.66
CA TYR A 152 -24.52 5.85 9.84
C TYR A 152 -23.33 6.03 10.77
N CYS A 153 -22.53 7.08 10.59
CA CYS A 153 -21.38 7.38 11.45
C CYS A 153 -21.81 7.55 12.91
N ARG A 154 -22.82 8.39 13.19
CA ARG A 154 -23.36 8.60 14.54
C ARG A 154 -23.89 7.31 15.15
N LYS A 155 -24.61 6.50 14.37
CA LYS A 155 -25.17 5.23 14.85
C LYS A 155 -24.10 4.17 15.11
N TRP A 156 -23.00 4.15 14.35
CA TRP A 156 -21.87 3.27 14.62
C TRP A 156 -21.15 3.65 15.92
N GLU A 157 -21.05 4.95 16.19
CA GLU A 157 -20.53 5.43 17.47
C GLU A 157 -21.42 5.01 18.64
N GLU A 158 -22.73 5.24 18.55
CA GLU A 158 -23.70 4.85 19.59
C GLU A 158 -23.72 3.33 19.84
N MET A 159 -23.70 2.52 18.78
CA MET A 159 -23.85 1.06 18.88
C MET A 159 -22.54 0.34 19.21
N TYR A 160 -21.41 0.85 18.73
CA TYR A 160 -20.13 0.12 18.76
C TYR A 160 -18.96 0.90 19.36
N GLY A 161 -19.16 2.16 19.76
CA GLY A 161 -18.12 3.00 20.35
C GLY A 161 -17.03 3.45 19.36
N LEU A 162 -17.27 3.36 18.05
CA LEU A 162 -16.37 3.88 17.03
C LEU A 162 -16.51 5.41 16.95
N SER A 163 -15.56 6.16 17.52
CA SER A 163 -15.61 7.63 17.52
C SER A 163 -15.67 8.18 16.10
N SER A 164 -16.66 9.03 15.84
CA SER A 164 -16.93 9.59 14.52
C SER A 164 -16.67 11.09 14.47
N LEU A 165 -15.98 11.53 13.41
CA LEU A 165 -15.70 12.94 13.16
C LEU A 165 -16.22 13.31 11.78
N ILE A 166 -17.26 14.13 11.70
CA ILE A 166 -17.94 14.45 10.46
C ILE A 166 -17.57 15.87 10.06
N PHE A 167 -16.99 16.03 8.88
CA PHE A 167 -16.68 17.33 8.32
C PHE A 167 -17.63 17.67 7.17
N ARG A 168 -18.42 18.73 7.31
CA ARG A 168 -19.23 19.28 6.22
C ARG A 168 -18.41 20.31 5.49
N PHE A 169 -17.91 19.95 4.30
CA PHE A 169 -17.17 20.86 3.47
C PHE A 169 -18.10 21.80 2.71
N SER A 170 -17.74 23.08 2.69
CA SER A 170 -18.29 24.08 1.77
C SER A 170 -17.76 23.84 0.34
N HIS A 171 -17.72 24.86 -0.54
CA HIS A 171 -17.29 24.69 -1.93
C HIS A 171 -15.75 24.64 -2.01
N VAL A 172 -15.21 23.41 -1.93
CA VAL A 172 -13.76 23.18 -1.97
C VAL A 172 -13.20 23.35 -3.38
N TYR A 173 -12.10 24.09 -3.50
CA TYR A 173 -11.37 24.26 -4.76
C TYR A 173 -9.85 24.23 -4.56
N GLY A 174 -9.10 23.92 -5.62
CA GLY A 174 -7.64 23.91 -5.57
C GLY A 174 -6.96 23.09 -6.66
N PRO A 175 -5.62 22.96 -6.57
CA PRO A 175 -4.81 22.02 -7.34
C PRO A 175 -5.36 20.58 -7.31
N ARG A 176 -5.08 19.77 -8.34
CA ARG A 176 -5.51 18.34 -8.47
C ARG A 176 -7.03 18.11 -8.54
N GLN A 177 -7.85 19.16 -8.52
CA GLN A 177 -9.28 19.03 -8.81
C GLN A 177 -9.48 18.54 -10.24
N HIS A 178 -10.40 17.60 -10.47
CA HIS A 178 -10.65 17.17 -11.83
C HIS A 178 -11.17 18.36 -12.65
N VAL A 179 -10.62 18.57 -13.84
CA VAL A 179 -11.04 19.64 -14.74
C VAL A 179 -11.96 19.00 -15.78
N SER A 180 -13.26 19.03 -15.51
CA SER A 180 -14.28 18.53 -16.44
C SER A 180 -15.56 19.33 -16.32
N ALA A 181 -16.44 19.22 -17.31
CA ALA A 181 -17.74 19.89 -17.30
C ALA A 181 -18.64 19.47 -16.11
N GLU A 182 -18.40 18.29 -15.54
CA GLU A 182 -19.11 17.77 -14.36
C GLU A 182 -18.46 18.18 -13.01
N SER A 183 -17.41 19.01 -13.04
CA SER A 183 -16.64 19.43 -11.86
C SER A 183 -17.05 20.79 -11.31
N GLY A 184 -16.58 21.15 -10.12
CA GLY A 184 -16.95 22.40 -9.44
C GLY A 184 -16.63 23.65 -10.27
N VAL A 185 -17.43 24.70 -10.11
CA VAL A 185 -17.41 25.92 -10.94
C VAL A 185 -16.02 26.57 -11.10
N VAL A 186 -15.19 26.54 -10.05
CA VAL A 186 -13.81 27.07 -10.10
C VAL A 186 -12.94 26.31 -11.10
N SER A 187 -13.07 24.98 -11.17
CA SER A 187 -12.31 24.16 -12.13
C SER A 187 -12.76 24.41 -13.58
N VAL A 188 -14.07 24.55 -13.81
CA VAL A 188 -14.64 24.86 -15.13
C VAL A 188 -14.13 26.22 -15.63
N TYR A 189 -14.18 27.24 -14.78
CA TYR A 189 -13.70 28.58 -15.14
C TYR A 189 -12.18 28.62 -15.27
N THR A 190 -11.44 27.88 -14.46
CA THR A 190 -10.00 27.74 -14.63
C THR A 190 -9.68 27.12 -16.00
N ASN A 191 -10.38 26.07 -16.42
CA ASN A 191 -10.18 25.47 -17.75
C ASN A 191 -10.44 26.46 -18.88
N LYS A 192 -11.61 27.12 -18.82
CA LYS A 192 -12.01 28.11 -19.83
C LYS A 192 -10.99 29.24 -19.95
N LEU A 193 -10.43 29.69 -18.82
CA LEU A 193 -9.39 30.70 -18.80
C LEU A 193 -8.06 30.20 -19.40
N LEU A 194 -7.72 28.93 -19.23
CA LEU A 194 -6.53 28.32 -19.84
C LEU A 194 -6.71 28.11 -21.35
N GLU A 195 -7.88 27.65 -21.77
CA GLU A 195 -8.26 27.39 -23.17
C GLU A 195 -8.65 28.65 -23.96
N GLN A 196 -8.74 29.81 -23.30
CA GLN A 196 -9.21 31.08 -23.89
C GLN A 196 -10.66 30.99 -24.40
N GLU A 197 -11.51 30.21 -23.73
CA GLU A 197 -12.94 30.09 -24.03
C GLU A 197 -13.80 31.07 -23.22
N SER A 198 -15.05 31.28 -23.64
CA SER A 198 -16.01 32.13 -22.94
C SER A 198 -16.45 31.49 -21.62
N PHE A 199 -16.59 32.28 -20.55
CA PHE A 199 -17.24 31.85 -19.30
C PHE A 199 -18.74 31.66 -19.53
N SER A 200 -19.28 30.50 -19.20
CA SER A 200 -20.72 30.25 -19.27
C SER A 200 -21.31 30.38 -17.88
N VAL A 201 -22.14 31.40 -17.67
CA VAL A 201 -22.83 31.67 -16.40
C VAL A 201 -24.27 31.19 -16.51
N LEU A 202 -24.67 30.26 -15.65
CA LEU A 202 -26.06 29.83 -15.55
C LEU A 202 -26.86 30.86 -14.74
N GLY A 203 -27.95 31.36 -15.32
CA GLY A 203 -28.81 32.35 -14.69
C GLY A 203 -28.20 33.75 -14.63
N THR A 204 -28.30 34.41 -13.47
CA THR A 204 -27.90 35.82 -13.32
C THR A 204 -26.46 36.03 -12.86
N GLY A 205 -25.76 35.00 -12.39
CA GLY A 205 -24.42 35.12 -11.78
C GLY A 205 -24.41 35.65 -10.34
N LYS A 206 -25.57 36.01 -9.79
CA LYS A 206 -25.71 36.55 -8.43
C LYS A 206 -25.77 35.47 -7.34
N GLN A 207 -25.84 34.20 -7.73
CA GLN A 207 -25.78 33.09 -6.78
C GLN A 207 -24.43 33.11 -6.06
N THR A 208 -24.44 32.84 -4.74
CA THR A 208 -23.24 32.90 -3.92
C THR A 208 -22.85 31.55 -3.33
N HIS A 209 -21.55 31.31 -3.26
CA HIS A 209 -20.97 30.13 -2.62
C HIS A 209 -19.91 30.53 -1.60
N ASP A 210 -19.76 29.70 -0.58
CA ASP A 210 -18.68 29.74 0.41
C ASP A 210 -17.51 28.92 -0.13
N PHE A 211 -16.55 29.58 -0.79
CA PHE A 211 -15.39 28.92 -1.39
C PHE A 211 -14.26 28.75 -0.38
N ILE A 212 -13.77 27.53 -0.23
CA ILE A 212 -12.65 27.22 0.66
C ILE A 212 -11.50 26.55 -0.11
N TYR A 213 -10.27 27.03 0.14
CA TYR A 213 -9.09 26.47 -0.48
C TYR A 213 -8.71 25.12 0.12
N ILE A 214 -8.29 24.17 -0.72
CA ILE A 214 -8.05 22.77 -0.32
C ILE A 214 -7.02 22.61 0.81
N ALA A 215 -6.00 23.47 0.88
CA ALA A 215 -5.00 23.38 1.93
C ALA A 215 -5.58 23.70 3.32
N ASP A 216 -6.56 24.63 3.39
CA ASP A 216 -7.25 24.95 4.64
C ASP A 216 -8.14 23.78 5.10
N VAL A 217 -8.80 23.10 4.15
CA VAL A 217 -9.56 21.87 4.43
C VAL A 217 -8.65 20.77 4.98
N ALA A 218 -7.53 20.51 4.31
CA ALA A 218 -6.58 19.49 4.75
C ALA A 218 -6.03 19.77 6.16
N GLU A 219 -5.73 21.04 6.47
CA GLU A 219 -5.30 21.47 7.80
C GLU A 219 -6.41 21.28 8.85
N ALA A 220 -7.67 21.62 8.53
CA ALA A 220 -8.81 21.42 9.43
C ALA A 220 -9.02 19.94 9.77
N VAL A 221 -8.97 19.06 8.75
CA VAL A 221 -9.10 17.60 8.95
C VAL A 221 -7.95 17.07 9.80
N TYR A 222 -6.71 17.46 9.49
CA TYR A 222 -5.54 17.06 10.27
C TYR A 222 -5.69 17.45 11.74
N ARG A 223 -5.96 18.73 12.02
CA ARG A 223 -6.14 19.20 13.41
C ARG A 223 -7.30 18.53 14.11
N GLY A 224 -8.43 18.34 13.44
CA GLY A 224 -9.60 17.68 14.03
C GLY A 224 -9.29 16.26 14.47
N VAL A 225 -8.57 15.50 13.65
CA VAL A 225 -8.14 14.13 13.96
C VAL A 225 -7.10 14.12 15.09
N ILE A 226 -6.05 14.95 15.03
CA ILE A 226 -4.99 14.98 16.05
C ILE A 226 -5.54 15.41 17.41
N SER A 227 -6.44 16.39 17.45
CA SER A 227 -7.11 16.85 18.67
C SER A 227 -8.19 15.90 19.17
N ARG A 228 -8.45 14.80 18.45
CA ARG A 228 -9.49 13.80 18.77
C ARG A 228 -10.85 14.44 18.96
N LEU A 229 -11.20 15.38 18.09
CA LEU A 229 -12.55 15.93 18.06
C LEU A 229 -13.57 14.83 17.76
N ASN A 230 -14.81 15.12 18.16
CA ASN A 230 -15.94 14.22 17.97
C ASN A 230 -17.19 15.01 17.55
N GLY A 231 -17.99 14.44 16.66
CA GLY A 231 -19.23 15.02 16.17
C GLY A 231 -19.06 15.73 14.83
N THR A 232 -20.00 16.63 14.53
CA THR A 232 -20.10 17.31 13.23
C THR A 232 -19.55 18.73 13.28
N TYR A 233 -18.81 19.11 12.24
CA TYR A 233 -18.17 20.42 12.09
C TYR A 233 -18.29 20.94 10.64
N ASN A 234 -18.66 22.21 10.51
CA ASN A 234 -18.59 22.93 9.23
C ASN A 234 -17.16 23.40 8.95
N VAL A 235 -16.67 23.14 7.74
CA VAL A 235 -15.35 23.59 7.26
C VAL A 235 -15.56 24.55 6.09
N SER A 236 -15.36 25.84 6.37
CA SER A 236 -15.69 26.93 5.46
C SER A 236 -14.86 28.18 5.72
N THR A 237 -15.03 29.21 4.89
CA THR A 237 -14.52 30.56 5.16
C THR A 237 -15.57 31.43 5.85
N ASN A 238 -16.84 31.02 5.87
CA ASN A 238 -17.98 31.80 6.36
C ASN A 238 -18.14 33.10 5.56
N THR A 239 -17.95 33.00 4.25
CA THR A 239 -18.08 34.10 3.28
C THR A 239 -19.12 33.76 2.22
N GLN A 240 -19.63 34.79 1.54
CA GLN A 240 -20.46 34.65 0.35
C GLN A 240 -19.73 35.31 -0.80
N THR A 241 -19.37 34.54 -1.82
CA THR A 241 -18.78 35.06 -3.05
C THR A 241 -19.70 34.74 -4.21
N SER A 242 -20.09 35.75 -4.99
CA SER A 242 -20.93 35.53 -6.16
C SER A 242 -20.14 34.94 -7.33
N ILE A 243 -20.85 34.32 -8.28
CA ILE A 243 -20.23 33.87 -9.53
C ILE A 243 -19.67 35.06 -10.33
N GLU A 244 -20.35 36.21 -10.30
CA GLU A 244 -19.83 37.47 -10.86
C GLU A 244 -18.51 37.89 -10.22
N GLU A 245 -18.40 37.85 -8.89
CA GLU A 245 -17.16 38.19 -8.16
C GLU A 245 -16.02 37.21 -8.45
N LEU A 246 -16.34 35.92 -8.56
CA LEU A 246 -15.38 34.88 -8.95
C LEU A 246 -14.82 35.16 -10.35
N ILE A 247 -15.68 35.43 -11.33
CA ILE A 247 -15.28 35.74 -12.71
C ILE A 247 -14.48 37.05 -12.76
N ALA A 248 -14.90 38.08 -12.02
CA ALA A 248 -14.17 39.35 -11.92
C ALA A 248 -12.75 39.13 -11.38
N THR A 249 -12.59 38.25 -10.39
CA THR A 249 -11.28 37.91 -9.83
C THR A 249 -10.40 37.18 -10.86
N LEU A 250 -10.96 36.22 -11.60
CA LEU A 250 -10.26 35.46 -12.63
C LEU A 250 -9.87 36.33 -13.84
N THR A 251 -10.77 37.21 -14.29
CA THR A 251 -10.55 38.10 -15.44
C THR A 251 -9.48 39.16 -15.19
N ASN A 252 -9.16 39.50 -13.94
CA ASN A 252 -8.01 40.34 -13.61
C ASN A 252 -6.68 39.78 -14.14
N TRP A 253 -6.57 38.46 -14.32
CA TRP A 253 -5.36 37.80 -14.83
C TRP A 253 -5.42 37.52 -16.34
N LYS A 254 -6.61 37.47 -16.95
CA LYS A 254 -6.81 37.36 -18.41
C LYS A 254 -8.03 38.18 -18.88
N PRO A 255 -7.85 39.47 -19.22
CA PRO A 255 -8.95 40.39 -19.52
C PRO A 255 -9.69 40.11 -20.84
N ASP A 256 -9.15 39.29 -21.74
CA ASP A 256 -9.73 39.01 -23.06
C ASP A 256 -10.85 37.94 -23.06
N SER A 257 -11.21 37.41 -21.88
CA SER A 257 -12.20 36.33 -21.75
C SER A 257 -13.63 36.88 -21.85
N SER A 258 -14.45 36.36 -22.76
CA SER A 258 -15.86 36.75 -22.92
C SER A 258 -16.78 36.01 -21.93
N ILE A 259 -17.94 36.60 -21.59
CA ILE A 259 -18.94 36.01 -20.68
C ILE A 259 -20.23 35.78 -21.47
N GLU A 260 -20.78 34.57 -21.36
CA GLU A 260 -22.05 34.15 -21.93
C GLU A 260 -23.02 33.76 -20.81
N PHE A 261 -24.22 34.33 -20.81
CA PHE A 261 -25.28 34.00 -19.86
C PHE A 261 -26.23 32.98 -20.48
N LEU A 262 -26.43 31.87 -19.78
CA LEU A 262 -27.31 30.76 -20.14
C LEU A 262 -28.53 30.71 -19.22
N GLU A 263 -29.60 30.05 -19.66
CA GLU A 263 -30.79 29.83 -18.83
C GLU A 263 -30.42 29.11 -17.51
N PRO A 264 -31.05 29.47 -16.38
CA PRO A 264 -30.78 28.84 -15.09
C PRO A 264 -31.19 27.36 -15.11
N LYS A 265 -30.38 26.50 -14.47
CA LYS A 265 -30.76 25.10 -14.22
C LYS A 265 -31.77 25.01 -13.07
N VAL A 266 -32.73 24.10 -13.19
CA VAL A 266 -33.68 23.80 -12.11
C VAL A 266 -32.94 23.12 -10.96
N GLY A 267 -32.97 23.70 -9.76
CA GLY A 267 -32.30 23.17 -8.56
C GLY A 267 -30.91 23.77 -8.25
N ASP A 268 -30.55 24.89 -8.87
CA ASP A 268 -29.28 25.58 -8.60
C ASP A 268 -29.36 26.37 -7.28
N ILE A 269 -28.40 26.16 -6.38
CA ILE A 269 -28.39 26.75 -5.03
C ILE A 269 -28.31 28.28 -5.13
N ALA A 270 -29.29 28.98 -4.56
CA ALA A 270 -29.33 30.43 -4.62
C ALA A 270 -28.20 31.10 -3.81
N PHE A 271 -27.98 30.68 -2.55
CA PHE A 271 -26.98 31.28 -1.65
C PHE A 271 -26.46 30.25 -0.64
N SER A 272 -25.15 30.20 -0.42
CA SER A 272 -24.51 29.28 0.52
C SER A 272 -23.46 29.97 1.38
N GLN A 273 -23.58 29.82 2.71
CA GLN A 273 -22.61 30.30 3.71
C GLN A 273 -22.67 29.40 4.94
N LEU A 274 -21.55 28.79 5.34
CA LEU A 274 -21.51 27.94 6.54
C LEU A 274 -20.85 28.66 7.72
N ASP A 275 -21.46 28.56 8.89
CA ASP A 275 -20.89 29.02 10.15
C ASP A 275 -19.86 28.00 10.66
N ASN A 276 -18.59 28.42 10.72
CA ASN A 276 -17.47 27.62 11.22
C ASN A 276 -17.04 27.99 12.66
N THR A 277 -17.86 28.76 13.40
CA THR A 277 -17.54 29.23 14.75
C THR A 277 -17.22 28.09 15.72
N LYS A 278 -17.91 26.95 15.58
CA LYS A 278 -17.67 25.75 16.40
C LYS A 278 -16.27 25.19 16.17
N LEU A 279 -15.87 25.00 14.91
CA LEU A 279 -14.54 24.49 14.55
C LEU A 279 -13.43 25.45 14.99
N LYS A 280 -13.63 26.76 14.80
CA LYS A 280 -12.68 27.80 15.25
C LYS A 280 -12.43 27.73 16.75
N LYS A 281 -13.50 27.62 17.53
CA LYS A 281 -13.44 27.55 19.00
C LYS A 281 -12.73 26.30 19.49
N ASP A 282 -12.99 25.15 18.87
CA ASP A 282 -12.49 23.86 19.37
C ASP A 282 -11.05 23.55 18.92
N LEU A 283 -10.57 24.13 17.80
CA LEU A 283 -9.24 23.84 17.23
C LEU A 283 -8.26 25.02 17.17
N ASP A 284 -8.71 26.23 17.49
CA ASP A 284 -7.97 27.46 17.15
C ASP A 284 -7.52 27.45 15.68
N TRP A 285 -8.42 27.00 14.82
CA TRP A 285 -8.23 26.90 13.37
C TRP A 285 -8.91 28.07 12.70
N LEU A 286 -8.23 28.69 11.73
CA LEU A 286 -8.78 29.72 10.87
C LEU A 286 -8.34 29.41 9.43
N PRO A 287 -9.21 29.63 8.42
CA PRO A 287 -8.81 29.56 7.02
C PRO A 287 -7.76 30.64 6.76
N LYS A 288 -6.62 30.26 6.19
CA LYS A 288 -5.47 31.15 5.99
C LYS A 288 -5.41 31.73 4.60
N ASN A 289 -5.97 31.05 3.61
CA ASN A 289 -5.86 31.45 2.21
C ASN A 289 -7.08 32.27 1.82
N SER A 290 -6.82 33.46 1.27
CA SER A 290 -7.87 34.23 0.60
C SER A 290 -8.30 33.54 -0.70
N LEU A 291 -9.48 33.93 -1.21
CA LEU A 291 -9.96 33.45 -2.51
C LEU A 291 -8.94 33.74 -3.63
N GLU A 292 -8.40 34.95 -3.65
CA GLU A 292 -7.43 35.38 -4.66
C GLU A 292 -6.14 34.54 -4.63
N GLU A 293 -5.57 34.31 -3.44
CA GLU A 293 -4.36 33.50 -3.28
C GLU A 293 -4.59 32.04 -3.71
N GLY A 294 -5.72 31.46 -3.29
CA GLY A 294 -6.07 30.09 -3.65
C GLY A 294 -6.31 29.93 -5.15
N LEU A 295 -7.01 30.88 -5.80
CA LEU A 295 -7.26 30.84 -7.24
C LEU A 295 -5.95 30.98 -8.02
N LYS A 296 -5.06 31.89 -7.59
CA LYS A 296 -3.73 32.05 -8.19
C LYS A 296 -2.89 30.77 -8.11
N ALA A 297 -2.87 30.11 -6.96
CA ALA A 297 -2.18 28.84 -6.79
C ALA A 297 -2.79 27.73 -7.66
N THR A 298 -4.13 27.71 -7.79
CA THR A 298 -4.86 26.77 -8.65
C THR A 298 -4.50 26.97 -10.12
N LEU A 299 -4.48 28.22 -10.60
CA LEU A 299 -4.07 28.54 -11.97
C LEU A 299 -2.63 28.16 -12.25
N THR A 300 -1.71 28.54 -11.35
CA THR A 300 -0.29 28.21 -11.46
C THR A 300 -0.07 26.70 -11.56
N TYR A 301 -0.87 25.91 -10.84
CA TYR A 301 -0.80 24.45 -10.91
C TYR A 301 -1.14 23.92 -12.31
N TYR A 302 -2.24 24.37 -12.92
CA TYR A 302 -2.65 23.89 -14.24
C TYR A 302 -1.84 24.47 -15.40
N GLU A 303 -1.25 25.66 -15.25
CA GLU A 303 -0.30 26.20 -16.24
C GLU A 303 0.98 25.36 -16.37
N ASN A 304 1.39 24.71 -15.27
CA ASN A 304 2.62 23.90 -15.22
C ASN A 304 2.40 22.42 -15.55
N ILE A 305 1.15 22.00 -15.79
CA ILE A 305 0.85 20.64 -16.25
C ILE A 305 0.87 20.68 -17.78
N PRO A 306 1.69 19.84 -18.47
CA PRO A 306 1.59 19.74 -19.92
C PRO A 306 0.15 19.39 -20.26
N ALA A 307 -0.47 20.19 -21.14
CA ALA A 307 -1.87 20.02 -21.54
C ALA A 307 -2.14 18.53 -21.75
N ALA A 308 -2.97 17.96 -20.88
CA ALA A 308 -3.36 16.57 -21.01
C ALA A 308 -3.90 16.41 -22.43
N GLU A 309 -3.43 15.40 -23.16
CA GLU A 309 -4.16 14.97 -24.36
C GLU A 309 -5.60 14.80 -23.92
N PRO A 310 -6.55 15.55 -24.50
CA PRO A 310 -7.92 15.45 -24.06
C PRO A 310 -8.29 13.98 -24.23
N ALA A 311 -8.77 13.38 -23.14
CA ALA A 311 -9.53 12.14 -23.23
C ALA A 311 -10.51 12.35 -24.39
N GLU A 312 -10.54 11.43 -25.35
CA GLU A 312 -11.44 11.47 -26.50
C GLU A 312 -12.91 11.41 -26.03
N GLU A 313 -13.39 12.45 -25.37
CA GLU A 313 -14.74 12.92 -25.60
C GLU A 313 -14.79 13.25 -27.08
N ARG A 314 -15.60 12.50 -27.82
CA ARG A 314 -16.14 12.95 -29.09
C ARG A 314 -16.96 14.22 -28.85
N LYS A 315 -16.29 15.34 -28.59
CA LYS A 315 -16.79 16.65 -28.93
C LYS A 315 -16.79 16.68 -30.45
N SER A 316 -17.95 16.44 -31.03
CA SER A 316 -18.21 16.91 -32.38
C SER A 316 -17.82 18.37 -32.39
N ASN A 317 -16.76 18.72 -33.12
CA ASN A 317 -16.51 20.09 -33.50
C ASN A 317 -17.77 20.58 -34.20
N ALA A 318 -18.65 21.24 -33.45
CA ALA A 318 -19.62 22.16 -33.99
C ALA A 318 -18.81 23.35 -34.51
N SER A 319 -18.19 23.12 -35.68
CA SER A 319 -18.01 24.16 -36.66
C SER A 319 -19.33 24.95 -36.70
N PHE A 320 -19.21 26.27 -36.66
CA PHE A 320 -20.33 27.21 -36.76
C PHE A 320 -21.19 27.00 -38.03
N TRP A 321 -20.78 26.11 -38.93
CA TRP A 321 -21.60 25.43 -39.91
C TRP A 321 -22.01 24.06 -39.37
N SER A 322 -23.27 23.92 -38.93
CA SER A 322 -23.79 22.62 -38.52
C SER A 322 -23.60 21.58 -39.63
N SER A 323 -23.32 20.32 -39.27
CA SER A 323 -23.18 19.20 -40.23
C SER A 323 -24.39 19.05 -41.16
N GLN A 324 -25.56 19.54 -40.74
CA GLN A 324 -26.74 19.65 -41.59
C GLN A 324 -26.51 20.56 -42.80
N TRP A 325 -25.97 21.77 -42.62
CA TRP A 325 -25.77 22.73 -43.72
C TRP A 325 -24.75 22.25 -44.75
N ILE A 326 -23.74 21.49 -44.34
CA ILE A 326 -22.78 20.86 -45.25
C ILE A 326 -23.51 19.86 -46.16
N HIS A 327 -24.34 18.98 -45.60
CA HIS A 327 -25.13 18.05 -46.39
C HIS A 327 -26.16 18.74 -47.29
N PHE A 328 -26.72 19.88 -46.87
CA PHE A 328 -27.54 20.72 -47.75
C PHE A 328 -26.73 21.28 -48.93
N ALA A 329 -25.53 21.80 -48.67
CA ALA A 329 -24.64 22.33 -49.71
C ALA A 329 -24.18 21.23 -50.68
N GLU A 330 -23.77 20.07 -50.18
CA GLU A 330 -23.40 18.89 -50.97
C GLU A 330 -24.57 18.40 -51.82
N ASN A 331 -25.78 18.39 -51.26
CA ASN A 331 -26.98 18.02 -51.99
C ASN A 331 -27.31 19.02 -53.11
N ILE A 332 -27.12 20.33 -52.87
CA ILE A 332 -27.27 21.36 -53.91
C ILE A 332 -26.21 21.18 -55.01
N VAL A 333 -24.96 20.85 -54.66
CA VAL A 333 -23.92 20.54 -55.65
C VAL A 333 -24.30 19.31 -56.48
N LEU A 334 -24.76 18.24 -55.83
CA LEU A 334 -25.25 17.03 -56.50
C LEU A 334 -26.43 17.36 -57.43
N PHE A 335 -27.37 18.19 -56.98
CA PHE A 335 -28.48 18.67 -57.80
C PHE A 335 -27.99 19.43 -59.04
N LEU A 336 -27.03 20.35 -58.90
CA LEU A 336 -26.48 21.10 -60.03
C LEU A 336 -25.77 20.21 -61.06
N ILE A 337 -25.09 19.16 -60.59
CA ILE A 337 -24.48 18.13 -61.45
C ILE A 337 -25.58 17.41 -62.24
N PHE A 338 -26.60 16.89 -61.57
CA PHE A 338 -27.72 16.21 -62.21
C PHE A 338 -28.51 17.13 -63.15
N TYR A 339 -28.72 18.38 -62.77
CA TYR A 339 -29.36 19.39 -63.61
C TYR A 339 -28.55 19.65 -64.89
N SER A 340 -27.23 19.83 -64.78
CA SER A 340 -26.34 20.03 -65.93
C SER A 340 -26.32 18.80 -66.85
N LEU A 341 -26.28 17.60 -66.27
CA LEU A 341 -26.39 16.34 -67.01
C LEU A 341 -27.75 16.20 -67.70
N SER A 342 -28.84 16.66 -67.09
CA SER A 342 -30.17 16.60 -67.71
C SER A 342 -30.24 17.43 -69.00
N ILE A 343 -29.52 18.54 -69.10
CA ILE A 343 -29.48 19.36 -70.33
C ILE A 343 -28.77 18.61 -71.48
N ILE A 344 -27.84 17.71 -71.16
CA ILE A 344 -27.01 16.98 -72.14
C ILE A 344 -27.59 15.59 -72.45
N ALA A 345 -28.17 14.90 -71.46
CA ALA A 345 -28.50 13.47 -71.49
C ALA A 345 -29.96 13.14 -71.80
N VAL A 346 -30.84 14.14 -71.98
CA VAL A 346 -32.28 13.93 -72.16
C VAL A 346 -32.73 13.16 -73.43
N PRO A 347 -31.94 12.90 -74.49
CA PRO A 347 -32.44 12.03 -75.56
C PRO A 347 -32.48 10.53 -75.21
N ALA A 348 -31.91 10.09 -74.07
CA ALA A 348 -31.64 8.66 -73.83
C ALA A 348 -32.35 8.02 -72.61
N VAL A 349 -32.87 8.79 -71.65
CA VAL A 349 -33.50 8.26 -70.41
C VAL A 349 -34.77 9.04 -70.10
N GLU A 350 -35.83 8.34 -69.67
CA GLU A 350 -37.04 8.98 -69.17
C GLU A 350 -36.72 9.93 -68.00
N ILE A 351 -37.15 11.19 -68.11
CA ILE A 351 -36.85 12.28 -67.17
C ILE A 351 -37.24 11.91 -65.73
N LEU A 352 -38.36 11.18 -65.57
CA LEU A 352 -38.85 10.68 -64.30
C LEU A 352 -37.83 9.73 -63.62
N VAL A 353 -37.29 8.78 -64.38
CA VAL A 353 -36.33 7.79 -63.85
C VAL A 353 -35.01 8.47 -63.47
N PHE A 354 -34.58 9.47 -64.24
CA PHE A 354 -33.33 10.20 -63.98
C PHE A 354 -33.34 10.94 -62.64
N TRP A 355 -34.42 11.68 -62.35
CA TRP A 355 -34.55 12.41 -61.09
C TRP A 355 -34.81 11.50 -59.88
N MET A 356 -35.44 10.34 -60.10
CA MET A 356 -35.55 9.31 -59.08
C MET A 356 -34.18 8.80 -58.60
N ILE A 357 -33.22 8.62 -59.52
CA ILE A 357 -31.86 8.19 -59.19
C ILE A 357 -31.18 9.24 -58.30
N TYR A 358 -31.36 10.54 -58.60
CA TYR A 358 -30.84 11.62 -57.76
C TYR A 358 -31.41 11.55 -56.34
N VAL A 359 -32.73 11.39 -56.19
CA VAL A 359 -33.39 11.29 -54.87
C VAL A 359 -32.88 10.09 -54.08
N LEU A 360 -32.71 8.94 -54.72
CA LEU A 360 -32.17 7.72 -54.09
C LEU A 360 -30.72 7.89 -53.65
N LEU A 361 -29.89 8.54 -54.49
CA LEU A 361 -28.48 8.76 -54.20
C LEU A 361 -28.31 9.75 -53.04
N ALA A 362 -29.10 10.83 -53.03
CA ALA A 362 -29.14 11.77 -51.91
C ALA A 362 -29.65 11.11 -50.61
N ALA A 363 -30.65 10.23 -50.71
CA ALA A 363 -31.18 9.47 -49.58
C ALA A 363 -30.13 8.51 -48.97
N LEU A 364 -29.29 7.91 -49.80
CA LEU A 364 -28.24 6.98 -49.41
C LEU A 364 -27.04 7.69 -48.78
N LEU A 365 -26.60 8.80 -49.39
CA LEU A 365 -25.42 9.54 -48.93
C LEU A 365 -25.71 10.44 -47.73
N PHE A 366 -26.82 11.18 -47.77
CA PHE A 366 -27.06 12.32 -46.87
C PHE A 366 -28.26 12.13 -45.93
N GLY A 367 -29.00 11.03 -46.05
CA GLY A 367 -30.06 10.63 -45.12
C GLY A 367 -31.40 11.34 -45.33
N LYS A 368 -32.31 11.12 -44.38
CA LYS A 368 -33.74 11.41 -44.51
C LYS A 368 -34.10 12.88 -44.81
N PRO A 369 -33.50 13.91 -44.16
CA PRO A 369 -33.84 15.30 -44.46
C PRO A 369 -33.50 15.69 -45.90
N GLN A 370 -32.37 15.18 -46.42
CA GLN A 370 -31.92 15.50 -47.77
C GLN A 370 -32.69 14.73 -48.85
N ALA A 371 -33.19 13.53 -48.55
CA ALA A 371 -34.10 12.82 -49.45
C ALA A 371 -35.38 13.63 -49.74
N VAL A 372 -35.94 14.28 -48.72
CA VAL A 372 -37.13 15.14 -48.87
C VAL A 372 -36.80 16.38 -49.72
N VAL A 373 -35.68 17.04 -49.44
CA VAL A 373 -35.22 18.22 -50.20
C VAL A 373 -34.99 17.87 -51.66
N SER A 374 -34.33 16.74 -51.92
CA SER A 374 -34.05 16.25 -53.27
C SER A 374 -35.33 15.92 -54.04
N SER A 375 -36.34 15.38 -53.34
CA SER A 375 -37.66 15.11 -53.92
C SER A 375 -38.31 16.42 -54.38
N VAL A 376 -38.33 17.45 -53.52
CA VAL A 376 -38.89 18.77 -53.83
C VAL A 376 -38.14 19.45 -54.98
N LEU A 377 -36.81 19.44 -54.98
CA LEU A 377 -35.99 20.02 -56.04
C LEU A 377 -36.24 19.34 -57.40
N SER A 378 -36.38 18.02 -57.41
CA SER A 378 -36.67 17.25 -58.62
C SER A 378 -38.01 17.64 -59.26
N ILE A 379 -39.03 17.88 -58.43
CA ILE A 379 -40.36 18.31 -58.91
C ILE A 379 -40.33 19.76 -59.37
N ALA A 380 -39.57 20.62 -58.71
CA ALA A 380 -39.41 22.00 -59.14
C ALA A 380 -38.82 22.09 -60.56
N VAL A 381 -37.87 21.21 -60.89
CA VAL A 381 -37.34 21.12 -62.27
C VAL A 381 -38.42 20.65 -63.24
N HIS A 382 -39.17 19.61 -62.89
CA HIS A 382 -40.24 19.08 -63.74
C HIS A 382 -41.34 20.12 -64.01
N ALA A 383 -41.78 20.85 -62.97
CA ALA A 383 -42.75 21.93 -63.08
C ALA A 383 -42.24 23.11 -63.93
N ASN A 384 -40.95 23.44 -63.86
CA ASN A 384 -40.36 24.50 -64.66
C ASN A 384 -40.32 24.13 -66.16
N GLN A 385 -40.05 22.86 -66.48
CA GLN A 385 -40.08 22.36 -67.85
C GLN A 385 -41.50 22.42 -68.44
N GLU A 386 -42.51 22.03 -67.65
CA GLU A 386 -43.93 22.11 -68.05
C GLU A 386 -44.45 23.55 -68.18
N SER A 387 -43.99 24.47 -67.33
CA SER A 387 -44.35 25.90 -67.40
C SER A 387 -43.90 26.57 -68.71
N GLY A 388 -42.78 26.11 -69.29
CA GLY A 388 -42.30 26.52 -70.61
C GLY A 388 -43.27 26.24 -71.76
N SER A 389 -44.29 25.40 -71.54
CA SER A 389 -45.36 25.10 -72.50
C SER A 389 -46.53 26.10 -72.47
N GLY A 390 -46.51 27.08 -71.56
CA GLY A 390 -47.54 28.13 -71.45
C GLY A 390 -48.67 27.85 -70.43
N ARG A 391 -48.49 26.88 -69.52
CA ARG A 391 -49.45 26.58 -68.43
C ARG A 391 -49.25 27.50 -67.23
N GLU A 392 -50.36 27.92 -66.60
CA GLU A 392 -50.31 28.66 -65.33
C GLU A 392 -49.83 27.75 -64.18
N LEU A 393 -48.97 28.30 -63.33
CA LEU A 393 -48.32 27.60 -62.20
C LEU A 393 -49.31 26.95 -61.22
N VAL A 394 -50.49 27.56 -61.04
CA VAL A 394 -51.55 27.05 -60.17
C VAL A 394 -52.21 25.79 -60.75
N SER A 395 -52.26 25.66 -62.08
CA SER A 395 -52.80 24.48 -62.76
C SER A 395 -51.87 23.27 -62.65
N LEU A 396 -50.56 23.47 -62.47
CA LEU A 396 -49.57 22.40 -62.31
C LEU A 396 -49.67 21.72 -60.93
N LEU A 397 -50.09 22.45 -59.89
CA LEU A 397 -50.33 21.89 -58.56
C LEU A 397 -51.58 20.98 -58.50
N MET A 398 -52.48 21.12 -59.48
CA MET A 398 -53.67 20.27 -59.65
C MET A 398 -53.43 19.09 -60.60
N ASP A 399 -52.20 18.95 -61.12
CA ASP A 399 -51.86 17.85 -62.01
C ASP A 399 -51.59 16.57 -61.21
N ASN A 400 -52.42 15.55 -61.44
CA ASN A 400 -52.33 14.26 -60.76
C ASN A 400 -50.99 13.55 -61.05
N GLU A 401 -50.37 13.80 -62.20
CA GLU A 401 -49.12 13.15 -62.60
C GLU A 401 -47.92 13.68 -61.79
N LEU A 402 -47.86 15.00 -61.61
CA LEU A 402 -46.87 15.69 -60.76
C LEU A 402 -46.99 15.26 -59.29
N LEU A 403 -48.23 15.19 -58.78
CA LEU A 403 -48.49 14.78 -57.39
C LEU A 403 -48.12 13.32 -57.16
N THR A 404 -48.45 12.43 -58.10
CA THR A 404 -48.10 11.01 -58.03
C THR A 404 -46.58 10.81 -58.03
N THR A 405 -45.87 11.54 -58.88
CA THR A 405 -44.40 11.54 -58.96
C THR A 405 -43.75 11.97 -57.64
N LEU A 406 -44.24 13.05 -57.03
CA LEU A 406 -43.76 13.52 -55.73
C LEU A 406 -43.90 12.45 -54.65
N ILE A 407 -45.06 11.81 -54.58
CA ILE A 407 -45.33 10.77 -53.60
C ILE A 407 -44.36 9.60 -53.79
N ILE A 408 -44.11 9.19 -55.03
CA ILE A 408 -43.17 8.10 -55.35
C ILE A 408 -41.74 8.45 -54.90
N TYR A 409 -41.25 9.65 -55.23
CA TYR A 409 -39.90 10.08 -54.83
C TYR A 409 -39.74 10.15 -53.32
N LEU A 410 -40.72 10.73 -52.63
CA LEU A 410 -40.70 10.85 -51.18
C LEU A 410 -40.75 9.47 -50.51
N LEU A 411 -41.59 8.57 -51.00
CA LEU A 411 -41.71 7.22 -50.44
C LEU A 411 -40.42 6.40 -50.66
N MET A 412 -39.84 6.43 -51.85
CA MET A 412 -38.57 5.74 -52.13
C MET A 412 -37.41 6.31 -51.32
N GLY A 413 -37.28 7.64 -51.28
CA GLY A 413 -36.23 8.31 -50.49
C GLY A 413 -36.34 7.99 -49.00
N LEU A 414 -37.55 8.01 -48.44
CA LEU A 414 -37.78 7.65 -47.04
C LEU A 414 -37.43 6.20 -46.72
N ILE A 415 -37.81 5.24 -47.58
CA ILE A 415 -37.52 3.82 -47.37
C ILE A 415 -36.01 3.57 -47.36
N VAL A 416 -35.29 4.13 -48.34
CA VAL A 416 -33.83 3.93 -48.44
C VAL A 416 -33.10 4.58 -47.27
N SER A 417 -33.44 5.82 -46.91
CA SER A 417 -32.83 6.47 -45.75
C SER A 417 -33.08 5.71 -44.45
N TYR A 418 -34.29 5.16 -44.26
CA TYR A 418 -34.60 4.36 -43.07
C TYR A 418 -33.71 3.12 -42.94
N VAL A 419 -33.45 2.41 -44.04
CA VAL A 419 -32.58 1.21 -44.04
C VAL A 419 -31.13 1.58 -43.71
N VAL A 420 -30.62 2.66 -44.30
CA VAL A 420 -29.25 3.14 -44.07
C VAL A 420 -29.06 3.59 -42.62
N ASP A 421 -30.03 4.34 -42.08
CA ASP A 421 -29.98 4.82 -40.69
C ASP A 421 -30.00 3.63 -39.71
N ARG A 422 -30.82 2.61 -39.98
CA ARG A 422 -30.86 1.38 -39.17
C ARG A 422 -29.51 0.67 -39.14
N GLN A 423 -28.84 0.51 -40.29
CA GLN A 423 -27.52 -0.13 -40.35
C GLN A 423 -26.44 0.68 -39.61
N LYS A 424 -26.48 2.02 -39.69
CA LYS A 424 -25.56 2.89 -38.95
C LYS A 424 -25.71 2.72 -37.43
N ILE A 425 -26.95 2.64 -36.94
CA ILE A 425 -27.24 2.42 -35.51
C ILE A 425 -26.71 1.07 -35.05
N GLU A 426 -26.96 0.01 -35.82
CA GLU A 426 -26.48 -1.35 -35.50
C GLU A 426 -24.94 -1.41 -35.45
N LEU A 427 -24.27 -0.77 -36.42
CA LEU A 427 -22.81 -0.67 -36.43
C LEU A 427 -22.25 0.08 -35.21
N LEU A 428 -22.90 1.17 -34.78
CA LEU A 428 -22.52 1.91 -33.59
C LEU A 428 -22.65 1.05 -32.34
N PHE A 429 -23.78 0.34 -32.19
CA PHE A 429 -24.01 -0.56 -31.06
C PHE A 429 -22.93 -1.65 -30.98
N THR A 430 -22.59 -2.31 -32.10
CA THR A 430 -21.54 -3.34 -32.12
C THR A 430 -20.16 -2.78 -31.78
N LYS A 431 -19.84 -1.54 -32.20
CA LYS A 431 -18.58 -0.88 -31.84
C LYS A 431 -18.50 -0.59 -30.34
N ASP A 432 -19.60 -0.13 -29.75
CA ASP A 432 -19.67 0.15 -28.31
C ASP A 432 -19.54 -1.13 -27.50
N GLU A 433 -20.19 -2.21 -27.93
CA GLU A 433 -20.09 -3.54 -27.31
C GLU A 433 -18.66 -4.11 -27.38
N LEU A 434 -17.98 -3.94 -28.53
CA LEU A 434 -16.58 -4.33 -28.69
C LEU A 434 -15.64 -3.51 -27.77
N ALA A 435 -15.87 -2.20 -27.65
CA ALA A 435 -15.09 -1.34 -26.77
C ALA A 435 -15.27 -1.73 -25.29
N ALA A 436 -16.51 -1.99 -24.87
CA ALA A 436 -16.81 -2.45 -23.51
C ALA A 436 -16.14 -3.81 -23.22
N SER A 437 -16.22 -4.77 -24.14
CA SER A 437 -15.57 -6.06 -23.99
C SER A 437 -14.04 -5.96 -23.94
N SER A 438 -13.43 -5.07 -24.72
CA SER A 438 -11.98 -4.84 -24.71
C SER A 438 -11.53 -4.20 -23.38
N ALA A 439 -12.30 -3.25 -22.84
CA ALA A 439 -12.03 -2.65 -21.54
C ALA A 439 -12.12 -3.70 -20.41
N GLN A 440 -13.15 -4.56 -20.45
CA GLN A 440 -13.30 -5.66 -19.49
C GLN A 440 -12.14 -6.64 -19.56
N TYR A 441 -11.67 -7.00 -20.76
CA TYR A 441 -10.51 -7.87 -20.93
C TYR A 441 -9.24 -7.23 -20.36
N SER A 442 -8.99 -5.95 -20.66
CA SER A 442 -7.83 -5.22 -20.15
C SER A 442 -7.81 -5.18 -18.62
N PHE A 443 -8.96 -4.93 -18.00
CA PHE A 443 -9.11 -4.93 -16.55
C PHE A 443 -8.89 -6.32 -15.92
N LEU A 444 -9.41 -7.37 -16.55
CA LEU A 444 -9.22 -8.73 -16.05
C LEU A 444 -7.74 -9.16 -16.14
N SER A 445 -7.07 -8.75 -17.22
CA SER A 445 -5.64 -9.01 -17.42
C SER A 445 -4.79 -8.29 -16.37
N SER A 446 -5.10 -7.02 -16.06
CA SER A 446 -4.35 -6.28 -15.04
C SER A 446 -4.51 -6.89 -13.65
N ILE A 447 -5.73 -7.31 -13.28
CA ILE A 447 -5.97 -8.03 -12.01
C ILE A 447 -5.17 -9.33 -11.95
N TYR A 448 -5.11 -10.07 -13.06
CA TYR A 448 -4.36 -11.32 -13.10
C TYR A 448 -2.86 -11.10 -12.87
N GLU A 449 -2.27 -10.10 -13.52
CA GLU A 449 -0.86 -9.75 -13.34
C GLU A 449 -0.56 -9.29 -11.91
N GLU A 450 -1.39 -8.41 -11.33
CA GLU A 450 -1.23 -7.96 -9.94
C GLU A 450 -1.36 -9.11 -8.95
N THR A 451 -2.31 -10.02 -9.16
CA THR A 451 -2.48 -11.21 -8.31
C THR A 451 -1.25 -12.12 -8.37
N LEU A 452 -0.65 -12.26 -9.55
CA LEU A 452 0.57 -13.03 -9.74
C LEU A 452 1.76 -12.39 -9.00
N GLU A 453 1.87 -11.07 -9.04
CA GLU A 453 2.91 -10.32 -8.33
C GLU A 453 2.77 -10.45 -6.80
N ILE A 454 1.56 -10.26 -6.25
CA ILE A 454 1.29 -10.45 -4.82
C ILE A 454 1.60 -11.89 -4.40
N LYS A 455 1.23 -12.88 -5.21
CA LYS A 455 1.55 -14.29 -4.93
C LYS A 455 3.05 -14.52 -4.83
N ASN A 456 3.83 -13.94 -5.74
CA ASN A 456 5.29 -14.04 -5.73
C ASN A 456 5.89 -13.32 -4.50
N GLU A 457 5.36 -12.16 -4.13
CA GLU A 457 5.79 -11.43 -2.93
C GLU A 457 5.49 -12.23 -1.65
N LEU A 458 4.29 -12.79 -1.52
CA LEU A 458 3.92 -13.65 -0.39
C LEU A 458 4.81 -14.89 -0.30
N GLN A 459 5.16 -15.49 -1.45
CA GLN A 459 6.09 -16.61 -1.51
C GLN A 459 7.49 -16.21 -1.01
N GLU A 460 8.02 -15.06 -1.43
CA GLU A 460 9.27 -14.49 -0.92
C GLU A 460 9.20 -14.21 0.59
N GLN A 461 8.09 -13.65 1.08
CA GLN A 461 7.89 -13.38 2.51
C GLN A 461 7.84 -14.67 3.35
N ILE A 462 7.22 -15.74 2.83
CA ILE A 462 7.23 -17.06 3.49
C ILE A 462 8.65 -17.62 3.54
N LEU A 463 9.40 -17.54 2.45
CA LEU A 463 10.79 -18.01 2.36
C LEU A 463 11.75 -17.20 3.25
N ARG A 464 11.51 -15.90 3.42
CA ARG A 464 12.33 -15.00 4.25
C ARG A 464 11.81 -14.83 5.68
N SER A 465 10.70 -15.46 6.05
CA SER A 465 10.15 -15.38 7.41
C SER A 465 11.17 -15.87 8.44
N GLU A 466 11.17 -15.25 9.63
CA GLU A 466 12.11 -15.58 10.74
C GLU A 466 12.09 -17.08 11.14
N ASN A 467 11.00 -17.79 10.79
CA ASN A 467 10.81 -19.21 11.05
C ASN A 467 10.77 -20.04 9.76
N SER A 468 11.32 -19.53 8.65
CA SER A 468 11.33 -20.28 7.40
C SER A 468 12.19 -21.53 7.54
N ILE A 469 11.82 -22.60 6.83
CA ILE A 469 12.60 -23.86 6.83
C ILE A 469 14.05 -23.59 6.43
N GLY A 470 14.29 -22.61 5.54
CA GLY A 470 15.63 -22.20 5.13
C GLY A 470 16.43 -21.55 6.27
N GLN A 471 15.82 -20.65 7.04
CA GLN A 471 16.48 -20.06 8.20
C GLN A 471 16.68 -21.06 9.34
N ILE A 472 15.69 -21.91 9.63
CA ILE A 472 15.82 -22.99 10.61
C ILE A 472 16.95 -23.94 10.21
N TYR A 473 17.07 -24.29 8.93
CA TYR A 473 18.19 -25.07 8.42
C TYR A 473 19.53 -24.34 8.59
N GLN A 474 19.62 -23.06 8.24
CA GLN A 474 20.85 -22.27 8.41
C GLN A 474 21.29 -22.20 9.87
N ILE A 475 20.36 -21.98 10.80
CA ILE A 475 20.62 -21.92 12.24
C ILE A 475 21.08 -23.31 12.73
N THR A 476 20.35 -24.38 12.40
CA THR A 476 20.67 -25.73 12.87
C THR A 476 21.91 -26.34 12.24
N ARG A 477 22.33 -25.91 11.04
CA ARG A 477 23.58 -26.35 10.37
C ARG A 477 24.82 -26.12 11.24
N LEU A 478 24.80 -25.14 12.14
CA LEU A 478 25.91 -24.90 13.07
C LEU A 478 26.11 -26.05 14.08
N LEU A 479 25.11 -26.91 14.26
CA LEU A 479 25.19 -28.13 15.07
C LEU A 479 25.71 -29.35 14.29
N ASP A 480 26.02 -29.22 12.99
CA ASP A 480 26.52 -30.34 12.16
C ASP A 480 27.99 -30.68 12.37
N SER A 481 28.73 -29.83 13.10
CA SER A 481 30.13 -30.10 13.44
C SER A 481 30.26 -31.36 14.31
N LEU A 482 31.31 -32.15 14.06
CA LEU A 482 31.70 -33.27 14.90
C LEU A 482 32.76 -32.89 15.95
N GLU A 483 33.35 -31.69 15.86
CA GLU A 483 34.30 -31.19 16.84
C GLU A 483 33.59 -30.52 18.04
N PRO A 484 33.94 -30.88 19.30
CA PRO A 484 33.24 -30.40 20.50
C PRO A 484 33.27 -28.89 20.66
N GLU A 485 34.39 -28.25 20.30
CA GLU A 485 34.58 -26.80 20.46
C GLU A 485 33.64 -26.01 19.57
N ALA A 486 33.56 -26.41 18.31
CA ALA A 486 32.64 -25.83 17.35
C ALA A 486 31.18 -26.07 17.77
N LEU A 487 30.88 -27.20 18.41
CA LEU A 487 29.55 -27.45 18.96
C LEU A 487 29.23 -26.58 20.17
N PHE A 488 30.17 -26.33 21.08
CA PHE A 488 29.93 -25.45 22.23
C PHE A 488 29.58 -24.02 21.76
N SER A 489 30.34 -23.45 20.84
CA SER A 489 30.06 -22.12 20.29
C SER A 489 28.85 -22.10 19.37
N GLY A 490 28.68 -23.12 18.52
CA GLY A 490 27.52 -23.27 17.65
C GLY A 490 26.21 -23.35 18.45
N SER A 491 26.22 -24.06 19.57
CA SER A 491 25.07 -24.21 20.47
C SER A 491 24.62 -22.87 21.05
N ILE A 492 25.55 -22.03 21.51
CA ILE A 492 25.22 -20.67 21.98
C ILE A 492 24.56 -19.86 20.85
N HIS A 493 25.11 -19.90 19.65
CA HIS A 493 24.54 -19.15 18.52
C HIS A 493 23.13 -19.65 18.14
N VAL A 494 22.91 -20.96 18.13
CA VAL A 494 21.57 -21.53 17.90
C VAL A 494 20.59 -21.08 18.97
N LEU A 495 20.99 -21.09 20.25
CA LEU A 495 20.16 -20.63 21.37
C LEU A 495 19.82 -19.14 21.21
N GLU A 496 20.79 -18.28 20.92
CA GLU A 496 20.56 -16.84 20.74
C GLU A 496 19.59 -16.53 19.59
N GLN A 497 19.80 -17.15 18.42
CA GLN A 497 18.96 -16.91 17.25
C GLN A 497 17.55 -17.49 17.42
N THR A 498 17.43 -18.66 18.05
CA THR A 498 16.13 -19.35 18.18
C THR A 498 15.31 -18.82 19.36
N LEU A 499 15.96 -18.55 20.49
CA LEU A 499 15.29 -18.14 21.73
C LEU A 499 15.30 -16.63 21.96
N LYS A 500 15.94 -15.84 21.08
CA LYS A 500 15.98 -14.37 21.11
C LYS A 500 16.49 -13.74 22.41
N SER A 501 17.22 -14.50 23.23
CA SER A 501 17.93 -14.03 24.42
C SER A 501 19.43 -13.92 24.14
N LYS A 502 20.13 -13.09 24.92
CA LYS A 502 21.56 -12.79 24.72
C LYS A 502 22.45 -13.19 25.90
N HIS A 503 21.91 -13.77 26.97
CA HIS A 503 22.71 -14.19 28.13
C HIS A 503 22.63 -15.70 28.35
N PHE A 504 23.28 -16.44 27.46
CA PHE A 504 23.49 -17.89 27.58
C PHE A 504 24.93 -18.21 27.97
N ALA A 505 25.10 -19.20 28.84
CA ALA A 505 26.39 -19.79 29.15
C ALA A 505 26.30 -21.32 29.13
N LEU A 506 27.34 -21.96 28.62
CA LEU A 506 27.45 -23.41 28.58
C LEU A 506 28.64 -23.84 29.43
N TYR A 507 28.39 -24.70 30.41
CA TYR A 507 29.39 -25.22 31.31
C TYR A 507 29.62 -26.72 31.10
N SER A 508 30.88 -27.15 31.04
CA SER A 508 31.27 -28.56 31.06
C SER A 508 31.42 -29.06 32.49
N ILE A 509 30.89 -30.24 32.79
CA ILE A 509 30.95 -30.84 34.12
C ILE A 509 32.24 -31.68 34.26
N SER A 510 32.94 -31.46 35.37
CA SER A 510 34.09 -32.26 35.78
C SER A 510 33.70 -33.39 36.74
N THR A 511 34.53 -34.43 36.83
CA THR A 511 34.36 -35.56 37.76
C THR A 511 34.34 -35.14 39.23
N ASN A 512 34.85 -33.95 39.55
CA ASN A 512 34.96 -33.44 40.91
C ASN A 512 33.70 -32.68 41.37
N GLY A 513 32.66 -32.61 40.53
CA GLY A 513 31.40 -31.94 40.84
C GLY A 513 31.38 -30.43 40.58
N PHE A 514 32.37 -29.91 39.86
CA PHE A 514 32.41 -28.52 39.41
C PHE A 514 32.04 -28.42 37.93
N ALA A 515 31.32 -27.36 37.58
CA ALA A 515 30.95 -26.99 36.22
C ALA A 515 31.83 -25.81 35.76
N HIS A 516 32.59 -25.99 34.68
CA HIS A 516 33.53 -25.00 34.16
C HIS A 516 33.01 -24.37 32.86
N LEU A 517 33.12 -23.05 32.74
CA LEU A 517 32.61 -22.31 31.58
C LEU A 517 33.33 -22.75 30.30
N ALA A 518 32.58 -23.31 29.36
CA ALA A 518 33.08 -23.80 28.08
C ALA A 518 32.80 -22.80 26.95
N SER A 519 31.63 -22.16 26.94
CA SER A 519 31.27 -21.10 25.98
C SER A 519 30.22 -20.17 26.56
N LYS A 520 30.11 -18.96 26.02
CA LYS A 520 29.15 -17.94 26.46
C LYS A 520 28.70 -17.08 25.29
N SER A 521 27.58 -16.39 25.49
CA SER A 521 27.07 -15.36 24.59
C SER A 521 28.07 -14.23 24.34
N GLY A 522 28.01 -13.67 23.13
CA GLY A 522 28.94 -12.67 22.63
C GLY A 522 28.75 -11.25 23.19
N ASP A 523 27.82 -11.05 24.12
CA ASP A 523 27.62 -9.75 24.78
C ASP A 523 28.84 -9.40 25.66
N PRO A 524 29.55 -8.28 25.37
CA PRO A 524 30.72 -7.85 26.16
C PRO A 524 30.39 -7.56 27.63
N LEU A 525 29.15 -7.18 27.94
CA LEU A 525 28.71 -6.88 29.30
C LEU A 525 28.32 -8.16 30.09
N PHE A 526 28.23 -9.29 29.40
CA PHE A 526 27.87 -10.57 30.00
C PHE A 526 29.11 -11.35 30.44
N LEU A 527 29.33 -11.34 31.76
CA LEU A 527 30.47 -11.97 32.44
C LEU A 527 29.97 -13.02 33.46
N PRO A 528 29.58 -14.22 32.99
CA PRO A 528 29.19 -15.31 33.87
C PRO A 528 30.41 -15.87 34.62
N ALA A 529 30.17 -16.50 35.78
CA ALA A 529 31.26 -17.06 36.60
C ALA A 529 32.04 -18.14 35.83
N ALA A 530 33.38 -18.17 35.98
CA ALA A 530 34.23 -19.14 35.30
C ALA A 530 34.03 -20.60 35.79
N SER A 531 33.64 -20.78 37.05
CA SER A 531 33.38 -22.08 37.65
C SER A 531 32.18 -22.01 38.60
N LEU A 532 31.34 -23.03 38.57
CA LEU A 532 30.17 -23.18 39.44
C LEU A 532 30.28 -24.49 40.24
N ASP A 533 29.86 -24.45 41.50
CA ASP A 533 29.81 -25.61 42.39
C ASP A 533 28.41 -26.23 42.35
N ILE A 534 28.31 -27.43 41.75
CA ILE A 534 27.03 -28.12 41.55
C ILE A 534 26.41 -28.54 42.87
N LYS A 535 27.20 -28.80 43.93
CA LYS A 535 26.65 -29.28 45.21
C LYS A 535 26.00 -28.16 46.02
N ASN A 536 26.54 -26.96 45.89
CA ASN A 536 26.11 -25.80 46.67
C ASN A 536 24.97 -25.03 45.99
N ASP A 537 24.80 -25.17 44.67
CA ASP A 537 23.68 -24.58 43.93
C ASP A 537 22.52 -25.58 43.80
N LEU A 538 21.46 -25.37 44.58
CA LEU A 538 20.26 -26.22 44.61
C LEU A 538 19.58 -26.33 43.24
N PHE A 539 19.57 -25.25 42.45
CA PHE A 539 18.89 -25.19 41.17
C PHE A 539 19.67 -25.95 40.10
N LEU A 540 20.99 -25.76 40.08
CA LEU A 540 21.92 -26.50 39.21
C LEU A 540 21.94 -27.99 39.55
N ASN A 541 22.01 -28.33 40.84
CA ASN A 541 22.02 -29.71 41.33
C ASN A 541 20.77 -30.48 40.90
N LYS A 542 19.60 -29.80 40.95
CA LYS A 542 18.33 -30.37 40.53
C LYS A 542 18.36 -30.74 39.04
N ALA A 543 18.74 -29.81 38.18
CA ALA A 543 18.80 -30.06 36.73
C ALA A 543 19.78 -31.18 36.37
N VAL A 544 20.95 -31.21 37.02
CA VAL A 544 22.00 -32.22 36.78
C VAL A 544 21.57 -33.61 37.21
N ASN A 545 20.96 -33.76 38.40
CA ASN A 545 20.56 -35.06 38.94
C ASN A 545 19.28 -35.60 38.33
N GLU A 546 18.27 -34.74 38.13
CA GLU A 546 16.99 -35.12 37.52
C GLU A 546 17.12 -35.32 36.01
N LYS A 547 18.20 -34.81 35.40
CA LYS A 547 18.46 -34.86 33.93
C LYS A 547 17.32 -34.26 33.13
N GLN A 548 16.68 -33.24 33.69
CA GLN A 548 15.59 -32.50 33.10
C GLN A 548 15.85 -31.00 33.18
N ILE A 549 15.27 -30.27 32.24
CA ILE A 549 15.35 -28.81 32.20
C ILE A 549 14.62 -28.26 33.42
N SER A 550 15.33 -27.46 34.21
CA SER A 550 14.77 -26.77 35.37
C SER A 550 14.53 -25.31 35.03
N PHE A 551 13.29 -24.83 35.24
CA PHE A 551 12.90 -23.44 35.03
C PHE A 551 12.73 -22.72 36.37
N ASN A 552 13.16 -21.47 36.43
CA ASN A 552 12.96 -20.61 37.59
C ASN A 552 11.50 -20.15 37.63
N HIS A 553 10.67 -20.93 38.32
CA HIS A 553 9.25 -20.66 38.48
C HIS A 553 8.96 -19.53 39.48
N SER A 554 9.90 -19.24 40.38
CA SER A 554 9.77 -18.21 41.41
C SER A 554 10.10 -16.81 40.87
N LEU A 555 10.73 -16.73 39.68
CA LEU A 555 11.32 -15.52 39.10
C LEU A 555 12.29 -14.83 40.06
N SER A 556 12.98 -15.63 40.89
CA SER A 556 14.03 -15.13 41.77
C SER A 556 15.13 -14.50 40.94
N LYS A 557 15.61 -13.32 41.33
CA LYS A 557 16.71 -12.64 40.64
C LYS A 557 18.06 -13.32 40.86
N ASP A 558 18.18 -14.14 41.89
CA ASP A 558 19.41 -14.82 42.27
C ASP A 558 19.57 -16.17 41.56
N GLU A 559 18.56 -16.63 40.80
CA GLU A 559 18.56 -17.89 40.06
C GLU A 559 18.48 -17.64 38.55
N PRO A 560 19.20 -18.42 37.73
CA PRO A 560 19.10 -18.33 36.27
C PRO A 560 17.68 -18.69 35.81
N PHE A 561 17.26 -18.13 34.68
CA PHE A 561 15.92 -18.34 34.13
C PHE A 561 15.65 -19.83 33.82
N PHE A 562 16.60 -20.53 33.19
CA PHE A 562 16.56 -21.99 33.12
C PHE A 562 17.96 -22.61 33.11
N VAL A 563 18.03 -23.86 33.55
CA VAL A 563 19.20 -24.73 33.40
C VAL A 563 18.78 -25.99 32.64
N ALA A 564 19.44 -26.27 31.52
CA ALA A 564 19.17 -27.42 30.67
C ALA A 564 20.40 -28.37 30.64
N PRO A 565 20.26 -29.63 31.08
CA PRO A 565 21.37 -30.57 31.09
C PRO A 565 21.64 -31.16 29.70
N ILE A 566 22.92 -31.29 29.37
CA ILE A 566 23.42 -32.06 28.23
C ILE A 566 23.84 -33.43 28.71
N VAL A 567 23.11 -34.45 28.26
CA VAL A 567 23.23 -35.83 28.75
C VAL A 567 23.89 -36.69 27.67
N GLN A 568 24.93 -37.42 28.04
CA GLN A 568 25.58 -38.45 27.21
C GLN A 568 25.65 -39.76 27.98
N GLN A 569 25.24 -40.88 27.37
CA GLN A 569 25.29 -42.22 28.00
C GLN A 569 24.73 -42.24 29.44
N HIS A 570 23.63 -41.53 29.68
CA HIS A 570 22.98 -41.36 30.99
C HIS A 570 23.74 -40.50 32.02
N ASN A 571 24.84 -39.84 31.67
CA ASN A 571 25.53 -38.89 32.54
C ASN A 571 25.42 -37.47 32.00
N THR A 572 25.23 -36.49 32.88
CA THR A 572 25.22 -35.07 32.50
C THR A 572 26.68 -34.63 32.31
N VAL A 573 27.05 -34.30 31.08
CA VAL A 573 28.42 -33.90 30.71
C VAL A 573 28.59 -32.39 30.64
N ALA A 574 27.49 -31.67 30.40
CA ALA A 574 27.49 -30.22 30.33
C ALA A 574 26.10 -29.69 30.70
N VAL A 575 25.99 -28.38 30.93
CA VAL A 575 24.74 -27.68 31.23
C VAL A 575 24.70 -26.36 30.49
N ILE A 576 23.53 -26.04 29.94
CA ILE A 576 23.20 -24.75 29.35
C ILE A 576 22.46 -23.95 30.41
N ILE A 577 22.90 -22.72 30.65
CA ILE A 577 22.29 -21.79 31.60
C ILE A 577 21.84 -20.55 30.84
N CYS A 578 20.57 -20.18 31.01
CA CYS A 578 20.02 -18.92 30.52
C CYS A 578 19.78 -18.00 31.70
N TYR A 579 20.36 -16.80 31.69
CA TYR A 579 20.27 -15.86 32.81
C TYR A 579 19.08 -14.91 32.69
N ASP A 580 18.69 -14.54 31.47
CA ASP A 580 17.60 -13.58 31.26
C ASP A 580 16.70 -13.97 30.09
N VAL A 581 15.41 -13.70 30.25
CA VAL A 581 14.40 -13.77 29.18
C VAL A 581 13.40 -12.66 29.41
N ASN A 582 12.98 -12.00 28.33
CA ASN A 582 11.94 -10.99 28.41
C ASN A 582 10.63 -11.63 28.89
N PHE A 583 9.99 -11.06 29.91
CA PHE A 583 8.76 -11.62 30.49
C PHE A 583 7.66 -11.87 29.43
N GLN A 584 7.60 -11.04 28.39
CA GLN A 584 6.63 -11.17 27.30
C GLN A 584 6.84 -12.43 26.43
N GLU A 585 8.04 -13.00 26.43
CA GLU A 585 8.39 -14.19 25.64
C GLU A 585 8.07 -15.49 26.39
N LEU A 586 7.72 -15.42 27.68
CA LEU A 586 7.48 -16.55 28.58
C LEU A 586 6.15 -17.27 28.33
N THR A 587 6.01 -17.86 27.16
CA THR A 587 4.84 -18.63 26.73
C THR A 587 5.08 -20.14 26.83
N LEU A 588 4.01 -20.93 26.76
CA LEU A 588 4.13 -22.39 26.62
C LEU A 588 4.89 -22.77 25.34
N SER A 589 4.71 -22.00 24.27
CA SER A 589 5.45 -22.17 23.01
C SER A 589 6.94 -21.97 23.20
N TYR A 590 7.35 -20.98 23.99
CA TYR A 590 8.75 -20.73 24.31
C TYR A 590 9.37 -21.90 25.08
N ARG A 591 8.67 -22.45 26.08
CA ARG A 591 9.13 -23.64 26.80
C ARG A 591 9.32 -24.85 25.88
N ASN A 592 8.36 -25.08 24.98
CA ASN A 592 8.48 -26.16 23.99
C ASN A 592 9.67 -25.93 23.05
N LEU A 593 9.94 -24.68 22.68
CA LEU A 593 11.08 -24.33 21.84
C LEU A 593 12.41 -24.59 22.56
N VAL A 594 12.54 -24.21 23.83
CA VAL A 594 13.71 -24.54 24.67
C VAL A 594 13.94 -26.06 24.70
N ASP A 595 12.88 -26.86 24.87
CA ASP A 595 12.95 -28.32 24.90
C ASP A 595 13.36 -28.93 23.55
N VAL A 596 12.89 -28.37 22.43
CA VAL A 596 13.30 -28.79 21.08
C VAL A 596 14.77 -28.47 20.82
N VAL A 597 15.19 -27.23 21.08
CA VAL A 597 16.57 -26.78 20.83
C VAL A 597 17.57 -27.55 21.71
N THR A 598 17.24 -27.76 22.99
CA THR A 598 18.07 -28.55 23.90
C THR A 598 18.24 -29.99 23.40
N ARG A 599 17.16 -30.61 22.89
CA ARG A 599 17.25 -31.96 22.30
C ARG A 599 18.14 -32.00 21.06
N LEU A 600 18.03 -31.03 20.16
CA LEU A 600 18.91 -30.94 18.99
C LEU A 600 20.39 -30.81 19.38
N ILE A 601 20.68 -29.98 20.39
CA ILE A 601 22.03 -29.82 20.93
C ILE A 601 22.51 -31.16 21.54
N ASN A 602 21.69 -31.83 22.34
CA ASN A 602 22.04 -33.13 22.94
C ASN A 602 22.39 -34.18 21.88
N GLU A 603 21.58 -34.31 20.84
CA GLU A 603 21.84 -35.23 19.73
C GLU A 603 23.14 -34.90 18.99
N ALA A 604 23.44 -33.61 18.79
CA ALA A 604 24.68 -33.17 18.17
C ALA A 604 25.91 -33.52 19.04
N PHE A 605 25.83 -33.29 20.35
CA PHE A 605 26.87 -33.67 21.29
C PHE A 605 27.06 -35.18 21.39
N GLU A 606 25.99 -35.97 21.36
CA GLU A 606 26.08 -37.43 21.34
C GLU A 606 26.76 -37.93 20.07
N ARG A 607 26.39 -37.37 18.91
CA ARG A 607 27.02 -37.69 17.62
C ARG A 607 28.51 -37.36 17.61
N SER A 608 28.89 -36.18 18.10
CA SER A 608 30.31 -35.79 18.23
C SER A 608 31.08 -36.71 19.17
N SER A 609 30.51 -37.04 20.34
CA SER A 609 31.11 -37.96 21.31
C SER A 609 31.37 -39.34 20.69
N ARG A 610 30.37 -39.90 19.99
CA ARG A 610 30.50 -41.19 19.28
C ARG A 610 31.59 -41.16 18.22
N TYR A 611 31.64 -40.09 17.42
CA TYR A 611 32.68 -39.92 16.39
C TYR A 611 34.09 -39.88 17.01
N ILE A 612 34.28 -39.10 18.08
CA ILE A 612 35.59 -39.00 18.76
C ILE A 612 36.01 -40.34 19.36
N GLN A 613 35.08 -41.10 19.93
CA GLN A 613 35.35 -42.45 20.43
C GLN A 613 35.81 -43.38 19.31
N GLU A 614 35.18 -43.33 18.14
CA GLU A 614 35.56 -44.14 16.98
C GLU A 614 36.95 -43.78 16.42
N ILE A 615 37.28 -42.48 16.35
CA ILE A 615 38.58 -42.03 15.83
C ILE A 615 39.68 -41.95 16.89
N SER A 616 39.41 -42.34 18.14
CA SER A 616 40.31 -42.17 19.29
C SER A 616 41.73 -42.71 19.03
N HIS A 617 41.83 -43.91 18.43
CA HIS A 617 43.09 -44.55 18.05
C HIS A 617 43.89 -43.80 16.98
N VAL A 618 43.22 -42.99 16.16
CA VAL A 618 43.84 -42.14 15.14
C VAL A 618 44.21 -40.77 15.74
N ARG A 619 43.33 -40.23 16.61
CA ARG A 619 43.42 -38.89 17.19
C ARG A 619 44.45 -38.76 18.31
N TYR A 620 44.58 -39.79 19.14
CA TYR A 620 45.42 -39.77 20.34
C TYR A 620 46.55 -40.80 20.30
N GLU A 621 47.58 -40.59 21.10
CA GLU A 621 48.62 -41.59 21.37
C GLU A 621 48.09 -42.71 22.28
N GLU A 622 48.51 -43.96 22.02
CA GLU A 622 47.94 -45.21 22.55
C GLU A 622 47.44 -45.14 24.02
N GLU A 623 46.12 -45.16 24.19
CA GLU A 623 45.42 -45.14 25.49
C GLU A 623 45.74 -43.91 26.38
N THR A 624 45.98 -42.75 25.76
CA THR A 624 46.11 -41.45 26.43
C THR A 624 45.20 -40.41 25.75
N ILE A 625 45.01 -39.24 26.38
CA ILE A 625 44.34 -38.09 25.74
C ILE A 625 45.32 -37.15 25.01
N ALA A 626 46.59 -37.54 24.88
CA ALA A 626 47.61 -36.73 24.19
C ALA A 626 47.37 -36.80 22.68
N MET A 627 47.00 -35.67 22.07
CA MET A 627 46.70 -35.59 20.65
C MET A 627 47.95 -35.65 19.79
N LYS A 628 47.83 -36.34 18.64
CA LYS A 628 48.85 -36.30 17.58
C LYS A 628 48.95 -34.91 16.99
N SER A 629 50.11 -34.59 16.41
CA SER A 629 50.46 -33.24 15.95
C SER A 629 49.44 -32.59 15.02
N ALA A 630 48.89 -33.35 14.06
CA ALA A 630 47.88 -32.85 13.13
C ALA A 630 46.61 -32.34 13.83
N TYR A 631 46.10 -33.09 14.83
CA TYR A 631 44.89 -32.73 15.56
C TYR A 631 45.16 -31.63 16.60
N PHE A 632 46.33 -31.67 17.26
CA PHE A 632 46.71 -30.63 18.22
C PHE A 632 46.83 -29.25 17.56
N LYS A 633 47.42 -29.19 16.35
CA LYS A 633 47.50 -27.96 15.55
C LYS A 633 46.12 -27.40 15.21
N GLN A 634 45.20 -28.27 14.78
CA GLN A 634 43.85 -27.86 14.42
C GLN A 634 43.10 -27.24 15.62
N ILE A 635 43.22 -27.85 16.81
CA ILE A 635 42.63 -27.29 18.05
C ILE A 635 43.29 -25.95 18.42
N LEU A 636 44.61 -25.84 18.30
CA LEU A 636 45.31 -24.59 18.59
C LEU A 636 44.87 -23.45 17.65
N GLU A 637 44.72 -23.71 16.35
CA GLU A 637 44.19 -22.73 15.39
C GLU A 637 42.76 -22.32 15.72
N GLN A 638 41.90 -23.27 16.12
CA GLN A 638 40.53 -22.97 16.56
C GLN A 638 40.52 -22.09 17.82
N LYS A 639 41.43 -22.33 18.78
CA LYS A 639 41.56 -21.47 19.97
C LYS A 639 42.04 -20.07 19.66
N LYS A 640 43.00 -19.92 18.75
CA LYS A 640 43.42 -18.59 18.25
C LYS A 640 42.23 -17.85 17.63
N GLN A 641 41.50 -18.51 16.73
CA GLN A 641 40.33 -17.93 16.10
C GLN A 641 39.24 -17.56 17.12
N ALA A 642 39.01 -18.41 18.12
CA ALA A 642 38.02 -18.15 19.16
C ALA A 642 38.43 -17.01 20.10
N ALA A 643 39.73 -16.85 20.39
CA ALA A 643 40.25 -15.72 21.14
C ALA A 643 40.05 -14.40 20.39
N GLU A 644 40.31 -14.38 19.08
CA GLU A 644 40.12 -13.20 18.24
C GLU A 644 38.64 -12.86 18.01
N THR A 645 37.81 -13.86 17.74
CA THR A 645 36.42 -13.66 17.33
C THR A 645 35.50 -13.47 18.54
N PHE A 646 35.71 -14.22 19.61
CA PHE A 646 34.81 -14.31 20.76
C PHE A 646 35.43 -13.85 22.08
N HIS A 647 36.68 -13.38 22.09
CA HIS A 647 37.39 -12.91 23.28
C HIS A 647 37.48 -13.98 24.39
N ILE A 648 37.60 -15.26 23.99
CA ILE A 648 37.76 -16.38 24.91
C ILE A 648 39.27 -16.63 25.09
N PRO A 649 39.85 -16.33 26.26
CA PRO A 649 41.30 -16.45 26.45
C PRO A 649 41.74 -17.92 26.48
N TYR A 650 42.97 -18.19 26.06
CA TYR A 650 43.63 -19.47 26.28
C TYR A 650 45.09 -19.23 26.68
N THR A 651 45.72 -20.20 27.33
CA THR A 651 47.14 -20.15 27.68
C THR A 651 47.83 -21.43 27.23
N LEU A 652 48.94 -21.28 26.52
CA LEU A 652 49.75 -22.40 26.07
C LEU A 652 50.92 -22.64 27.04
N LEU A 653 51.03 -23.87 27.54
CA LEU A 653 52.14 -24.32 28.38
C LEU A 653 52.99 -25.32 27.61
N HIS A 654 54.30 -25.14 27.67
CA HIS A 654 55.29 -26.13 27.23
C HIS A 654 55.66 -27.05 28.39
N VAL A 655 55.60 -28.36 28.19
CA VAL A 655 56.01 -29.35 29.18
C VAL A 655 57.41 -29.85 28.84
N TYR A 656 58.39 -29.66 29.73
CA TYR A 656 59.77 -30.07 29.49
C TYR A 656 59.98 -31.55 29.83
N GLY A 657 60.60 -32.29 28.92
CA GLY A 657 60.99 -33.70 29.12
C GLY A 657 61.72 -34.27 27.90
N GLU A 658 62.63 -35.22 28.14
CA GLU A 658 63.37 -35.91 27.06
C GLU A 658 62.55 -37.05 26.42
N THR A 659 61.73 -37.75 27.22
CA THR A 659 60.78 -38.79 26.77
C THR A 659 59.49 -38.78 27.59
N TYR A 660 58.36 -38.99 26.92
CA TYR A 660 57.02 -39.01 27.53
C TYR A 660 56.44 -40.43 27.46
N ASP A 661 56.67 -41.21 28.52
CA ASP A 661 56.05 -42.53 28.66
C ASP A 661 54.55 -42.39 29.01
N LYS A 662 53.78 -43.45 28.72
CA LYS A 662 52.32 -43.50 28.97
C LYS A 662 51.92 -43.08 30.38
N GLU A 663 52.66 -43.52 31.41
CA GLU A 663 52.38 -43.16 32.81
C GLU A 663 52.55 -41.66 33.08
N LYS A 664 53.52 -41.01 32.45
CA LYS A 664 53.72 -39.56 32.56
C LYS A 664 52.58 -38.80 31.90
N LEU A 665 52.13 -39.24 30.71
CA LEU A 665 51.00 -38.63 30.01
C LEU A 665 49.70 -38.75 30.82
N GLN A 666 49.42 -39.91 31.41
CA GLN A 666 48.27 -40.11 32.31
C GLN A 666 48.36 -39.27 33.60
N SER A 667 49.57 -39.09 34.13
CA SER A 667 49.81 -38.23 35.29
C SER A 667 49.53 -36.75 34.98
N ILE A 668 49.88 -36.28 33.77
CA ILE A 668 49.55 -34.93 33.27
C ILE A 668 48.04 -34.79 33.06
N GLU A 669 47.41 -35.77 32.40
CA GLU A 669 45.95 -35.82 32.15
C GLU A 669 45.15 -35.63 33.45
N ALA A 670 45.50 -36.34 34.52
CA ALA A 670 44.82 -36.21 35.81
C ALA A 670 44.97 -34.83 36.49
N THR A 671 45.78 -33.93 35.90
CA THR A 671 46.10 -32.60 36.45
C THR A 671 45.36 -31.48 35.73
N ILE A 672 45.00 -31.70 34.46
CA ILE A 672 44.36 -30.70 33.59
C ILE A 672 42.83 -30.86 33.62
N ARG A 673 42.09 -29.80 33.25
CA ARG A 673 40.61 -29.83 33.26
C ARG A 673 40.09 -30.53 32.00
N PRO A 674 38.84 -31.04 31.98
CA PRO A 674 38.25 -31.66 30.80
C PRO A 674 38.17 -30.75 29.55
N ILE A 675 38.23 -29.44 29.74
CA ILE A 675 38.23 -28.42 28.68
C ILE A 675 39.64 -28.05 28.18
N ASP A 676 40.68 -28.56 28.84
CA ASP A 676 42.07 -28.32 28.50
C ASP A 676 42.59 -29.46 27.61
N TYR A 677 43.55 -29.14 26.75
CA TYR A 677 44.03 -30.10 25.74
C TYR A 677 45.51 -30.41 25.91
N LEU A 678 45.86 -31.68 25.77
CA LEU A 678 47.24 -32.18 25.75
C LEU A 678 47.58 -32.65 24.33
N GLY A 679 48.75 -32.31 23.82
CA GLY A 679 49.20 -32.87 22.54
C GLY A 679 50.58 -32.42 22.11
N PHE A 680 51.04 -33.01 21.01
CA PHE A 680 52.37 -32.77 20.46
C PHE A 680 52.35 -31.67 19.40
N THR A 681 53.38 -30.83 19.34
CA THR A 681 53.60 -29.93 18.20
C THR A 681 54.21 -30.68 17.01
N GLU A 682 54.28 -30.05 15.83
CA GLU A 682 54.97 -30.62 14.66
C GLU A 682 56.45 -30.96 14.96
N ASP A 683 57.08 -30.23 15.88
CA ASP A 683 58.46 -30.45 16.34
C ASP A 683 58.58 -31.56 17.41
N GLY A 684 57.49 -32.25 17.75
CA GLY A 684 57.47 -33.34 18.74
C GLY A 684 57.50 -32.88 20.20
N LYS A 685 57.29 -31.58 20.49
CA LYS A 685 57.24 -31.05 21.85
C LYS A 685 55.84 -31.23 22.46
N LEU A 686 55.76 -31.59 23.74
CA LEU A 686 54.48 -31.74 24.43
C LEU A 686 53.99 -30.39 24.97
N CYS A 687 52.76 -30.02 24.60
CA CYS A 687 52.13 -28.77 25.02
C CYS A 687 50.76 -29.02 25.64
N ILE A 688 50.38 -28.14 26.57
CA ILE A 688 49.05 -28.08 27.19
C ILE A 688 48.38 -26.78 26.79
N ILE A 689 47.17 -26.85 26.26
CA ILE A 689 46.31 -25.69 26.03
C ILE A 689 45.35 -25.59 27.21
N LEU A 690 45.51 -24.56 28.04
CA LEU A 690 44.57 -24.21 29.09
C LEU A 690 43.48 -23.30 28.50
N SER A 691 42.25 -23.81 28.43
CA SER A 691 41.10 -23.07 27.90
C SER A 691 40.52 -22.15 28.97
N ASN A 692 40.32 -20.88 28.67
CA ASN A 692 39.66 -19.91 29.56
C ASN A 692 40.26 -19.90 30.98
N ALA A 693 41.60 -19.79 31.06
CA ALA A 693 42.34 -19.83 32.32
C ALA A 693 42.82 -18.42 32.74
N GLU A 694 42.52 -18.02 33.97
CA GLU A 694 43.07 -16.81 34.58
C GLU A 694 44.54 -17.03 35.02
N PRO A 695 45.31 -15.95 35.31
CA PRO A 695 46.71 -16.12 35.74
C PRO A 695 46.84 -16.98 37.00
N SER A 696 45.84 -16.89 37.89
CA SER A 696 45.68 -17.69 39.10
C SER A 696 45.50 -19.18 38.79
N ASP A 697 44.66 -19.53 37.80
CA ASP A 697 44.45 -20.91 37.36
C ASP A 697 45.72 -21.51 36.77
N VAL A 698 46.43 -20.74 35.94
CA VAL A 698 47.69 -21.17 35.34
C VAL A 698 48.72 -21.47 36.43
N ALA A 699 48.84 -20.61 37.44
CA ALA A 699 49.75 -20.83 38.58
C ALA A 699 49.40 -22.11 39.35
N LEU A 700 48.10 -22.37 39.58
CA LEU A 700 47.64 -23.59 40.25
C LEU A 700 47.95 -24.85 39.45
N VAL A 701 47.77 -24.82 38.13
CA VAL A 701 48.11 -25.96 37.26
C VAL A 701 49.61 -26.22 37.27
N LEU A 702 50.45 -25.18 37.16
CA LEU A 702 51.90 -25.29 37.26
C LEU A 702 52.36 -25.85 38.61
N GLU A 703 51.74 -25.42 39.72
CA GLU A 703 52.04 -25.96 41.05
C GLU A 703 51.67 -27.45 41.16
N ARG A 704 50.53 -27.86 40.59
CA ARG A 704 50.10 -29.27 40.58
C ARG A 704 51.01 -30.14 39.70
N LEU A 705 51.45 -29.64 38.54
CA LEU A 705 52.40 -30.33 37.68
C LEU A 705 53.76 -30.47 38.37
N ASN A 706 54.25 -29.42 39.02
CA ASN A 706 55.51 -29.44 39.75
C ASN A 706 55.48 -30.41 40.96
N LYS A 707 54.36 -30.49 41.70
CA LYS A 707 54.16 -31.49 42.76
C LYS A 707 54.24 -32.94 42.26
N LYS A 708 53.99 -33.17 40.97
CA LYS A 708 54.11 -34.47 40.30
C LYS A 708 55.47 -34.66 39.61
N GLY A 709 56.43 -33.75 39.81
CA GLY A 709 57.77 -33.81 39.21
C GLY A 709 57.82 -33.46 37.73
N ILE A 710 56.81 -32.71 37.22
CA ILE A 710 56.71 -32.33 35.82
C ILE A 710 56.97 -30.83 35.69
N GLU A 711 58.06 -30.47 35.01
CA GLU A 711 58.39 -29.07 34.72
C GLU A 711 57.60 -28.58 33.50
N ALA A 712 56.89 -27.47 33.66
CA ALA A 712 56.19 -26.80 32.57
C ALA A 712 56.37 -25.28 32.70
N ALA A 713 56.39 -24.57 31.57
CA ALA A 713 56.42 -23.11 31.53
C ALA A 713 55.46 -22.56 30.49
N LYS A 714 55.00 -21.33 30.70
CA LYS A 714 54.19 -20.60 29.73
C LYS A 714 55.04 -20.24 28.50
N ILE A 715 54.48 -20.42 27.31
CA ILE A 715 55.08 -19.92 26.06
C ILE A 715 54.70 -18.44 25.93
N GLU A 716 55.68 -17.53 25.89
CA GLU A 716 55.47 -16.07 25.89
C GLU A 716 55.00 -15.51 24.54
N GLU A 717 55.12 -16.27 23.45
CA GLU A 717 54.65 -15.85 22.14
C GLU A 717 53.17 -16.20 21.93
N GLU A 718 52.34 -15.14 21.92
CA GLU A 718 50.95 -15.02 21.47
C GLU A 718 49.84 -14.85 22.54
N LEU A 719 49.40 -13.58 22.61
CA LEU A 719 48.13 -13.02 23.12
C LEU A 719 47.90 -12.99 24.64
N THR A 720 48.54 -11.96 25.20
CA THR A 720 48.08 -11.05 26.27
C THR A 720 46.57 -11.03 26.54
N TYR A 721 46.24 -11.08 27.83
CA TYR A 721 45.02 -10.56 28.42
C TYR A 721 44.60 -9.25 27.73
N VAL A 722 43.44 -9.23 27.08
CA VAL A 722 42.79 -7.98 26.70
C VAL A 722 42.23 -7.40 28.00
N SER A 723 42.87 -6.30 28.45
CA SER A 723 42.49 -5.48 29.59
C SER A 723 41.14 -4.80 29.40
#